data_AF-A0A7W0JJR5-F1
#
_entry.id   AF-A0A7W0JJR5-F1
#
_cell.length_a   1.000
_cell.length_b   1.000
_cell.length_c   1.000
_cell.angle_alpha   90.00
_cell.angle_beta   90.00
_cell.angle_gamma   90.00
#
_symmetry.space_group_name_H-M   'P 1'
#
loop_
_entity.id
_entity.type
_entity.pdbx_description
1 polymer ?
#
loop_
_entity_poly.entity_id
_entity_poly.type
_entity_poly.pdbx_seq_one_letter_code
_entity_poly.pdbx_strand_id
1 'polypeptide(L)'
;MHSRQSRFAALFVFVLTLALSPLVKSVRSESDAPRRVTRAPAETLSLNPSISGDGRRLAFESNSSPAGVRGPVVFRLFGVDVEDIDNATPSFERLADSRAPAPSLSQDGTRVAFASKDDPAGRNRDGNSEIFYLDAGSLRQLTETLPDDTAGRAGDGSFQPSISDDGELVAFSSNRDLTGANPDHSFEIFTYHKRTLKFTQLTDTSEATVATAAKISGDGSRVAFIRAQAQGAASARLSDLVIHERSSGTSHVAVNGVAGLAFTYGRAISDDGLRVVYAADTATNTSQVFLYDGRNGLVRQITRLGARASDVPLHPTISGDGNRLAFATRRNVNGGNSDASVELYLYDISADRFERITSAPPTATREVVSSLNDEGTLVAFSFPRVLADPVTSEAFVNNPEIFLAGLTPRTPFASGLQAYNAAARNKLPSTPGLVAPDSLVNADGLNLALSAIEAPPPLSGSLPTRLQNTTVTVNGLSAQIYYVSPTQLNFLIPHGVGSGPAEIAVRNHDGFETRGAVNVARAAPGIFTEGGGGTGRAIALDAETLRAGPFDATDDEGGPRRLIVFGTGLRHASEVSASIGGRAATIEAVVASPDLPGLDQIHIVLSSRLKGAGTVPLVIRADGFESNRATLDIAGGGASPKPTRLVLSPPSATIPVGGEVRFVAQAFDSNDEEIVSPSVTFVSGDSSVATVDTGGLAVARAEGTTTILAAFGNVSASGVLRVVA
;
A
#
# COMPACT_ATOMS: atom_id res chain seq x y z
N MET A 1 -7.38 39.27 59.69
CA MET A 1 -8.77 38.89 60.06
C MET A 1 -9.62 39.05 58.81
N HIS A 2 -9.91 37.92 58.14
CA HIS A 2 -11.27 37.45 57.81
C HIS A 2 -11.98 38.34 56.77
N SER A 3 -12.33 37.89 55.57
CA SER A 3 -12.37 36.54 54.99
C SER A 3 -12.70 36.66 53.50
N ARG A 4 -12.12 35.79 52.67
CA ARG A 4 -12.62 35.34 51.36
C ARG A 4 -12.80 36.42 50.28
N GLN A 5 -11.90 36.42 49.29
CA GLN A 5 -12.21 36.06 47.90
C GLN A 5 -10.96 36.21 47.02
N SER A 6 -9.98 35.33 47.23
CA SER A 6 -9.10 34.87 46.17
C SER A 6 -9.77 33.63 45.54
N ARG A 7 -10.40 33.81 44.38
CA ARG A 7 -10.79 32.82 43.35
C ARG A 7 -11.75 33.46 42.35
N PHE A 8 -11.35 34.60 41.78
CA PHE A 8 -12.03 35.24 40.64
C PHE A 8 -11.21 34.98 39.37
N ALA A 9 -11.16 33.70 38.96
CA ALA A 9 -10.62 33.28 37.66
C ALA A 9 -11.13 31.88 37.23
N ALA A 10 -12.19 31.34 37.86
CA ALA A 10 -12.61 29.96 37.60
C ALA A 10 -14.14 29.74 37.64
N LEU A 11 -14.95 30.79 37.52
CA LEU A 11 -16.42 30.67 37.59
C LEU A 11 -17.15 31.62 36.64
N PHE A 12 -16.71 31.67 35.37
CA PHE A 12 -17.52 32.18 34.26
C PHE A 12 -17.39 31.34 32.97
N VAL A 13 -16.75 30.16 33.06
CA VAL A 13 -16.63 29.17 31.96
C VAL A 13 -17.33 27.85 32.31
N PHE A 14 -18.04 27.78 33.46
CA PHE A 14 -18.63 26.53 33.97
C PHE A 14 -20.17 26.49 33.94
N VAL A 15 -20.84 27.46 33.29
CA VAL A 15 -22.31 27.48 33.12
C VAL A 15 -22.73 27.56 31.64
N LEU A 16 -21.79 27.50 30.69
CA LEU A 16 -22.09 27.32 29.25
C LEU A 16 -21.55 26.01 28.66
N THR A 17 -21.07 25.09 29.50
CA THR A 17 -20.45 23.81 29.11
C THR A 17 -21.13 22.59 29.75
N LEU A 18 -22.33 22.78 30.30
CA LEU A 18 -23.18 21.70 30.85
C LEU A 18 -24.60 21.69 30.28
N ALA A 19 -24.83 22.39 29.17
CA ALA A 19 -26.03 22.29 28.33
C ALA A 19 -25.73 21.89 26.87
N LEU A 20 -24.50 21.46 26.59
CA LEU A 20 -24.05 20.90 25.32
C LEU A 20 -23.17 19.68 25.62
N SER A 21 -23.83 18.61 26.03
CA SER A 21 -23.30 17.25 25.90
C SER A 21 -24.44 16.38 25.39
N PRO A 22 -24.11 15.46 24.49
CA PRO A 22 -25.00 15.09 23.42
C PRO A 22 -26.01 14.12 23.98
N LEU A 23 -27.24 14.17 23.47
CA LEU A 23 -28.02 12.95 23.39
C LEU A 23 -27.29 12.06 22.37
N VAL A 24 -26.17 11.47 22.79
CA VAL A 24 -25.56 10.31 22.14
C VAL A 24 -26.62 9.23 22.31
N LYS A 25 -27.53 9.13 21.33
CA LYS A 25 -28.10 7.83 21.00
C LYS A 25 -26.92 6.88 20.99
N SER A 26 -26.98 5.87 21.85
CA SER A 26 -25.97 4.82 21.90
C SER A 26 -25.51 4.50 20.49
N VAL A 27 -24.23 4.75 20.20
CA VAL A 27 -23.62 4.31 18.96
C VAL A 27 -23.66 2.79 19.01
N ARG A 28 -24.68 2.20 18.38
CA ARG A 28 -24.65 0.81 17.96
C ARG A 28 -23.69 0.76 16.78
N SER A 29 -22.46 0.39 17.08
CA SER A 29 -21.48 -0.07 16.11
C SER A 29 -21.79 -1.54 15.81
N GLU A 30 -22.76 -1.80 14.96
CA GLU A 30 -23.01 -3.05 14.23
C GLU A 30 -23.61 -2.62 12.88
N SER A 31 -23.22 -3.24 11.77
CA SER A 31 -23.81 -2.99 10.44
C SER A 31 -25.33 -2.83 10.54
N ASP A 32 -25.90 -1.72 10.08
CA ASP A 32 -27.36 -1.57 10.08
C ASP A 32 -27.95 -2.73 9.26
N ALA A 33 -28.78 -3.54 9.91
CA ALA A 33 -29.47 -4.64 9.26
C ALA A 33 -30.17 -4.11 7.99
N PRO A 34 -30.23 -4.89 6.89
CA PRO A 34 -30.86 -4.45 5.66
C PRO A 34 -32.25 -3.84 5.88
N ARG A 35 -32.41 -2.58 5.48
CA ARG A 35 -33.66 -1.85 5.57
C ARG A 35 -34.53 -2.20 4.38
N ARG A 36 -35.76 -2.61 4.64
CA ARG A 36 -36.74 -2.93 3.61
C ARG A 36 -37.28 -1.64 2.98
N VAL A 37 -37.04 -1.46 1.68
CA VAL A 37 -37.50 -0.31 0.91
C VAL A 37 -38.94 -0.48 0.46
N THR A 38 -39.26 -1.62 -0.18
CA THR A 38 -40.62 -1.88 -0.69
C THR A 38 -41.42 -2.73 0.29
N ARG A 39 -42.64 -2.31 0.62
CA ARG A 39 -43.57 -3.03 1.53
C ARG A 39 -44.84 -3.41 0.80
N ALA A 40 -44.69 -4.25 -0.22
CA ALA A 40 -45.79 -4.61 -1.12
C ALA A 40 -46.49 -5.92 -0.72
N PRO A 41 -47.69 -6.23 -1.25
CA PRO A 41 -48.35 -7.53 -1.08
C PRO A 41 -47.46 -8.68 -1.56
N ALA A 42 -47.71 -9.90 -1.08
CA ALA A 42 -46.81 -11.04 -1.29
C ALA A 42 -46.61 -11.45 -2.75
N GLU A 43 -47.62 -11.22 -3.58
CA GLU A 43 -47.62 -11.43 -5.02
C GLU A 43 -46.78 -10.41 -5.81
N THR A 44 -46.35 -9.32 -5.17
CA THR A 44 -45.60 -8.23 -5.84
C THR A 44 -44.15 -8.61 -6.02
N LEU A 45 -43.60 -8.22 -7.16
CA LEU A 45 -42.19 -8.37 -7.50
C LEU A 45 -41.59 -6.97 -7.64
N SER A 46 -40.56 -6.67 -6.86
CA SER A 46 -39.73 -5.48 -7.05
C SER A 46 -38.30 -5.91 -7.32
N LEU A 47 -37.74 -5.43 -8.42
CA LEU A 47 -36.55 -5.98 -9.06
C LEU A 47 -35.59 -4.88 -9.51
N ASN A 48 -34.35 -5.29 -9.79
CA ASN A 48 -33.36 -4.50 -10.51
C ASN A 48 -33.14 -3.08 -9.94
N PRO A 49 -32.80 -2.95 -8.64
CA PRO A 49 -32.51 -1.65 -8.05
C PRO A 49 -31.21 -1.08 -8.58
N SER A 50 -31.15 0.25 -8.63
CA SER A 50 -29.98 1.03 -9.01
C SER A 50 -29.94 2.30 -8.17
N ILE A 51 -28.84 2.50 -7.45
CA ILE A 51 -28.64 3.66 -6.57
C ILE A 51 -27.76 4.71 -7.26
N SER A 52 -28.06 5.99 -7.04
CA SER A 52 -27.24 7.10 -7.54
C SER A 52 -25.85 7.10 -6.91
N GLY A 53 -24.88 7.71 -7.59
CA GLY A 53 -23.49 7.76 -7.14
C GLY A 53 -23.33 8.41 -5.76
N ASP A 54 -24.07 9.49 -5.51
CA ASP A 54 -24.13 10.18 -4.22
C ASP A 54 -24.96 9.44 -3.14
N GLY A 55 -25.60 8.32 -3.49
CA GLY A 55 -26.40 7.51 -2.59
C GLY A 55 -27.74 8.13 -2.18
N ARG A 56 -28.21 9.18 -2.84
CA ARG A 56 -29.42 9.92 -2.45
C ARG A 56 -30.69 9.42 -3.13
N ARG A 57 -30.60 8.76 -4.28
CA ARG A 57 -31.75 8.30 -5.06
C ARG A 57 -31.62 6.83 -5.44
N LEU A 58 -32.76 6.17 -5.49
CA LEU A 58 -32.89 4.77 -5.90
C LEU A 58 -33.95 4.66 -6.97
N ALA A 59 -33.68 3.93 -8.05
CA ALA A 59 -34.70 3.50 -9.01
C ALA A 59 -34.78 1.98 -9.08
N PHE A 60 -35.97 1.44 -9.33
CA PHE A 60 -36.23 0.00 -9.44
C PHE A 60 -37.51 -0.25 -10.22
N GLU A 61 -37.67 -1.46 -10.75
CA GLU A 61 -38.95 -1.86 -11.37
C GLU A 61 -39.84 -2.58 -10.36
N SER A 62 -41.15 -2.32 -10.41
CA SER A 62 -42.13 -3.06 -9.61
C SER A 62 -43.39 -3.34 -10.41
N ASN A 63 -43.96 -4.55 -10.26
CA ASN A 63 -45.19 -4.92 -10.95
C ASN A 63 -46.47 -4.44 -10.25
N SER A 64 -46.38 -3.80 -9.08
CA SER A 64 -47.53 -3.23 -8.40
C SER A 64 -47.11 -1.97 -7.62
N SER A 65 -47.98 -1.41 -6.78
CA SER A 65 -47.59 -0.27 -5.93
C SER A 65 -46.55 -0.71 -4.89
N PRO A 66 -45.36 -0.08 -4.85
CA PRO A 66 -44.34 -0.39 -3.84
C PRO A 66 -44.75 -0.06 -2.40
N ALA A 67 -45.79 0.77 -2.24
CA ALA A 67 -46.33 1.25 -0.97
C ALA A 67 -47.42 0.35 -0.36
N GLY A 68 -47.71 -0.83 -0.95
CA GLY A 68 -48.68 -1.77 -0.37
C GLY A 68 -50.12 -1.62 -0.88
N VAL A 69 -50.38 -0.68 -1.79
CA VAL A 69 -51.73 -0.43 -2.33
C VAL A 69 -52.05 -1.41 -3.46
N ARG A 70 -53.17 -2.15 -3.36
CA ARG A 70 -53.61 -3.07 -4.42
C ARG A 70 -53.93 -2.29 -5.71
N GLY A 71 -53.36 -2.74 -6.83
CA GLY A 71 -53.54 -2.15 -8.16
C GLY A 71 -53.25 -3.17 -9.27
N PRO A 72 -53.33 -2.77 -10.56
CA PRO A 72 -53.05 -3.64 -11.68
C PRO A 72 -51.60 -4.12 -11.68
N VAL A 73 -51.39 -5.42 -11.95
CA VAL A 73 -50.08 -6.07 -11.95
C VAL A 73 -49.35 -5.80 -13.28
N VAL A 74 -48.67 -4.67 -13.37
CA VAL A 74 -47.92 -4.21 -14.54
C VAL A 74 -46.61 -3.59 -14.07
N PHE A 75 -45.48 -4.02 -14.66
CA PHE A 75 -44.17 -3.45 -14.34
C PHE A 75 -44.08 -1.98 -14.72
N ARG A 76 -43.58 -1.19 -13.78
CA ARG A 76 -43.30 0.24 -13.93
C ARG A 76 -41.97 0.56 -13.29
N LEU A 77 -41.33 1.62 -13.77
CA LEU A 77 -40.14 2.18 -13.15
C LEU A 77 -40.54 3.15 -12.03
N PHE A 78 -40.04 2.90 -10.83
CA PHE A 78 -40.24 3.74 -9.66
C PHE A 78 -38.93 4.34 -9.16
N GLY A 79 -39.03 5.52 -8.56
CA GLY A 79 -37.96 6.22 -7.86
C GLY A 79 -38.32 6.49 -6.41
N VAL A 80 -37.32 6.57 -5.54
CA VAL A 80 -37.48 7.00 -4.14
C VAL A 80 -36.22 7.73 -3.68
N ASP A 81 -36.41 8.82 -2.94
CA ASP A 81 -35.32 9.50 -2.24
C ASP A 81 -34.92 8.66 -1.02
N VAL A 82 -33.61 8.43 -0.83
CA VAL A 82 -33.10 7.51 0.21
C VAL A 82 -33.45 7.99 1.62
N GLU A 83 -33.56 9.31 1.81
CA GLU A 83 -34.01 9.91 3.08
C GLU A 83 -35.48 9.61 3.41
N ASP A 84 -36.31 9.31 2.40
CA ASP A 84 -37.73 9.02 2.58
C ASP A 84 -38.03 7.56 2.95
N ILE A 85 -37.05 6.65 2.80
CA ILE A 85 -37.25 5.20 2.96
C ILE A 85 -37.75 4.82 4.37
N ASP A 86 -37.32 5.55 5.40
CA ASP A 86 -37.70 5.27 6.80
C ASP A 86 -38.98 5.99 7.24
N ASN A 87 -39.56 6.83 6.39
CA ASN A 87 -40.82 7.48 6.71
C ASN A 87 -41.93 6.43 6.86
N ALA A 88 -42.92 6.71 7.71
CA ALA A 88 -44.06 5.81 7.92
C ALA A 88 -44.81 5.50 6.60
N THR A 89 -44.77 6.46 5.66
CA THR A 89 -45.28 6.34 4.29
C THR A 89 -44.25 6.91 3.32
N PRO A 90 -43.31 6.08 2.81
CA PRO A 90 -42.31 6.53 1.84
C PRO A 90 -42.97 7.02 0.55
N SER A 91 -42.44 8.10 -0.01
CA SER A 91 -42.93 8.67 -1.27
C SER A 91 -42.26 7.98 -2.45
N PHE A 92 -43.02 7.19 -3.21
CA PHE A 92 -42.54 6.57 -4.45
C PHE A 92 -42.99 7.38 -5.66
N GLU A 93 -42.02 7.87 -6.43
CA GLU A 93 -42.26 8.53 -7.71
C GLU A 93 -42.41 7.48 -8.82
N ARG A 94 -43.43 7.62 -9.66
CA ARG A 94 -43.53 6.82 -10.89
C ARG A 94 -42.73 7.53 -11.99
N LEU A 95 -41.56 6.99 -12.33
CA LEU A 95 -40.64 7.58 -13.30
C LEU A 95 -41.01 7.25 -14.74
N ALA A 96 -41.54 6.05 -15.00
CA ALA A 96 -42.07 5.65 -16.31
C ALA A 96 -43.14 4.57 -16.19
N ASP A 97 -44.17 4.65 -17.04
CA ASP A 97 -45.20 3.62 -17.20
C ASP A 97 -44.72 2.50 -18.15
N SER A 98 -43.62 1.85 -17.78
CA SER A 98 -42.94 0.83 -18.59
C SER A 98 -42.12 -0.10 -17.71
N ARG A 99 -41.91 -1.33 -18.19
CA ARG A 99 -40.84 -2.18 -17.67
C ARG A 99 -39.49 -1.53 -17.96
N ALA A 100 -38.55 -1.64 -17.02
CA ALA A 100 -37.25 -0.99 -17.12
C ALA A 100 -36.21 -1.88 -16.44
N PRO A 101 -35.87 -3.04 -17.04
CA PRO A 101 -34.85 -3.90 -16.48
C PRO A 101 -33.52 -3.15 -16.42
N ALA A 102 -32.97 -3.07 -15.21
CA ALA A 102 -31.68 -2.44 -14.92
C ALA A 102 -31.58 -0.96 -15.32
N PRO A 103 -32.33 -0.07 -14.65
CA PRO A 103 -32.15 1.37 -14.83
C PRO A 103 -30.73 1.78 -14.40
N SER A 104 -30.15 2.74 -15.08
CA SER A 104 -28.82 3.30 -14.78
C SER A 104 -28.98 4.78 -14.42
N LEU A 105 -28.44 5.20 -13.27
CA LEU A 105 -28.60 6.54 -12.71
C LEU A 105 -27.31 7.37 -12.81
N SER A 106 -27.45 8.68 -13.01
CA SER A 106 -26.37 9.65 -12.82
C SER A 106 -25.94 9.78 -11.35
N GLN A 107 -24.88 10.55 -11.11
CA GLN A 107 -24.34 10.87 -9.78
C GLN A 107 -25.40 11.29 -8.78
N ASP A 108 -26.24 12.23 -9.19
CA ASP A 108 -27.29 12.86 -8.40
C ASP A 108 -28.64 12.11 -8.50
N GLY A 109 -28.71 11.07 -9.33
CA GLY A 109 -29.92 10.32 -9.63
C GLY A 109 -31.03 11.11 -10.31
N THR A 110 -30.75 12.30 -10.85
CA THR A 110 -31.75 13.12 -11.56
C THR A 110 -31.95 12.68 -13.01
N ARG A 111 -31.03 11.87 -13.53
CA ARG A 111 -31.07 11.30 -14.88
C ARG A 111 -31.09 9.78 -14.79
N VAL A 112 -31.95 9.16 -15.61
CA VAL A 112 -32.11 7.70 -15.63
C VAL A 112 -32.13 7.21 -17.08
N ALA A 113 -31.24 6.28 -17.41
CA ALA A 113 -31.28 5.55 -18.68
C ALA A 113 -31.81 4.12 -18.46
N PHE A 114 -32.70 3.65 -19.31
CA PHE A 114 -33.21 2.28 -19.27
C PHE A 114 -33.57 1.78 -20.66
N ALA A 115 -33.58 0.47 -20.86
CA ALA A 115 -34.08 -0.14 -22.09
C ALA A 115 -35.51 -0.65 -21.89
N SER A 116 -36.38 -0.52 -22.88
CA SER A 116 -37.72 -1.10 -22.83
C SER A 116 -38.26 -1.48 -24.20
N LYS A 117 -39.16 -2.46 -24.20
CA LYS A 117 -39.99 -2.86 -25.35
C LYS A 117 -41.39 -2.25 -25.33
N ASP A 118 -41.74 -1.59 -24.23
CA ASP A 118 -43.00 -0.90 -24.09
C ASP A 118 -42.94 0.45 -24.82
N ASP A 119 -44.09 1.12 -24.88
CA ASP A 119 -44.25 2.41 -25.54
C ASP A 119 -44.49 3.59 -24.57
N PRO A 120 -43.61 3.85 -23.58
CA PRO A 120 -43.86 4.89 -22.58
C PRO A 120 -43.76 6.32 -23.15
N ALA A 121 -43.18 6.49 -24.34
CA ALA A 121 -43.05 7.78 -25.03
C ALA A 121 -44.02 7.93 -26.23
N GLY A 122 -44.82 6.91 -26.55
CA GLY A 122 -45.78 6.92 -27.67
C GLY A 122 -45.19 6.74 -29.07
N ARG A 123 -43.92 6.31 -29.17
CA ARG A 123 -43.11 6.19 -30.38
C ARG A 123 -42.55 4.78 -30.65
N ASN A 124 -42.68 3.82 -29.73
CA ASN A 124 -42.23 2.42 -29.88
C ASN A 124 -43.43 1.47 -30.04
N ARG A 125 -44.15 1.58 -31.16
CA ARG A 125 -45.34 0.74 -31.42
C ARG A 125 -45.02 -0.65 -31.96
N ASP A 126 -43.84 -0.81 -32.54
CA ASP A 126 -43.38 -2.07 -33.11
C ASP A 126 -42.90 -3.06 -32.03
N GLY A 127 -42.46 -2.57 -30.86
CA GLY A 127 -42.22 -3.37 -29.66
C GLY A 127 -40.88 -4.10 -29.64
N ASN A 128 -39.89 -3.62 -30.41
CA ASN A 128 -38.50 -3.96 -30.20
C ASN A 128 -37.92 -3.18 -29.00
N SER A 129 -36.68 -3.49 -28.58
CA SER A 129 -36.07 -2.84 -27.41
C SER A 129 -35.47 -1.48 -27.76
N GLU A 130 -35.82 -0.43 -27.04
CA GLU A 130 -35.29 0.92 -27.25
C GLU A 130 -34.69 1.50 -25.97
N ILE A 131 -33.71 2.40 -26.10
CA ILE A 131 -33.14 3.17 -25.00
C ILE A 131 -34.01 4.39 -24.72
N PHE A 132 -34.44 4.51 -23.48
CA PHE A 132 -35.14 5.67 -22.96
C PHE A 132 -34.26 6.40 -21.94
N TYR A 133 -34.46 7.70 -21.85
CA TYR A 133 -33.70 8.60 -21.01
C TYR A 133 -34.64 9.59 -20.33
N LEU A 134 -34.62 9.60 -19.00
CA LEU A 134 -35.33 10.54 -18.15
C LEU A 134 -34.37 11.64 -17.72
N ASP A 135 -34.80 12.89 -17.85
CA ASP A 135 -34.03 14.08 -17.45
C ASP A 135 -34.97 15.12 -16.84
N ALA A 136 -34.80 15.42 -15.55
CA ALA A 136 -35.67 16.36 -14.83
C ALA A 136 -37.17 16.08 -15.03
N GLY A 137 -37.56 14.81 -14.98
CA GLY A 137 -38.95 14.35 -15.18
C GLY A 137 -39.41 14.27 -16.64
N SER A 138 -38.60 14.71 -17.61
CA SER A 138 -38.89 14.58 -19.04
C SER A 138 -38.39 13.25 -19.58
N LEU A 139 -39.30 12.36 -19.97
CA LEU A 139 -38.96 11.09 -20.62
C LEU A 139 -38.72 11.29 -22.13
N ARG A 140 -37.63 10.75 -22.66
CA ARG A 140 -37.30 10.75 -24.08
C ARG A 140 -36.91 9.35 -24.54
N GLN A 141 -37.40 8.94 -25.70
CA GLN A 141 -36.89 7.77 -26.41
C GLN A 141 -35.66 8.21 -27.22
N LEU A 142 -34.49 7.65 -26.93
CA LEU A 142 -33.23 8.00 -27.58
C LEU A 142 -33.05 7.26 -28.90
N THR A 143 -33.29 5.95 -28.91
CA THR A 143 -33.19 5.11 -30.11
C THR A 143 -34.58 4.87 -30.69
N GLU A 144 -34.70 4.93 -32.01
CA GLU A 144 -35.95 4.71 -32.75
C GLU A 144 -35.59 3.86 -33.97
N THR A 145 -35.80 2.56 -33.84
CA THR A 145 -35.36 1.52 -34.75
C THR A 145 -36.51 0.61 -35.11
N LEU A 146 -36.29 -0.31 -36.05
CA LEU A 146 -37.28 -1.31 -36.43
C LEU A 146 -36.71 -2.71 -36.21
N PRO A 147 -37.52 -3.69 -35.75
CA PRO A 147 -37.13 -5.08 -35.74
C PRO A 147 -37.07 -5.63 -37.16
N ASP A 148 -36.29 -6.70 -37.36
CA ASP A 148 -36.18 -7.33 -38.68
C ASP A 148 -37.49 -8.02 -39.06
N ASP A 149 -38.16 -8.61 -38.07
CA ASP A 149 -39.52 -9.09 -38.19
C ASP A 149 -40.30 -9.02 -36.87
N THR A 150 -41.62 -9.13 -36.98
CA THR A 150 -42.54 -9.00 -35.83
C THR A 150 -42.42 -10.14 -34.82
N ALA A 151 -41.96 -11.34 -35.22
CA ALA A 151 -41.85 -12.51 -34.36
C ALA A 151 -40.53 -12.52 -33.55
N GLY A 152 -39.44 -12.05 -34.16
CA GLY A 152 -38.10 -11.95 -33.58
C GLY A 152 -37.84 -10.68 -32.78
N ARG A 153 -38.71 -9.66 -32.87
CA ARG A 153 -38.54 -8.32 -32.27
C ARG A 153 -38.06 -8.26 -30.82
N ALA A 154 -38.30 -9.31 -30.03
CA ALA A 154 -37.85 -9.37 -28.65
C ALA A 154 -36.31 -9.46 -28.50
N GLY A 155 -35.59 -9.92 -29.53
CA GLY A 155 -34.12 -9.93 -29.60
C GLY A 155 -33.53 -8.71 -30.31
N ASP A 156 -34.38 -7.86 -30.88
CA ASP A 156 -33.98 -6.72 -31.71
C ASP A 156 -34.01 -5.43 -30.92
N GLY A 157 -33.08 -4.53 -31.22
CA GLY A 157 -33.05 -3.17 -30.70
C GLY A 157 -31.78 -2.85 -29.91
N SER A 158 -31.96 -2.09 -28.83
CA SER A 158 -30.91 -1.56 -27.97
C SER A 158 -31.13 -1.98 -26.52
N PHE A 159 -30.06 -2.38 -25.83
CA PHE A 159 -30.12 -3.09 -24.55
C PHE A 159 -29.06 -2.62 -23.55
N GLN A 160 -29.37 -2.81 -22.27
CA GLN A 160 -28.47 -2.63 -21.11
C GLN A 160 -27.70 -1.30 -21.11
N PRO A 161 -28.41 -0.15 -21.08
CA PRO A 161 -27.74 1.14 -21.03
C PRO A 161 -26.97 1.32 -19.72
N SER A 162 -25.85 2.01 -19.82
CA SER A 162 -25.00 2.46 -18.72
C SER A 162 -24.77 3.96 -18.90
N ILE A 163 -25.02 4.76 -17.87
CA ILE A 163 -24.88 6.22 -17.90
C ILE A 163 -23.62 6.67 -17.15
N SER A 164 -22.99 7.77 -17.60
CA SER A 164 -21.92 8.45 -16.85
C SER A 164 -22.46 9.23 -15.65
N ASP A 165 -21.59 9.61 -14.71
CA ASP A 165 -21.96 10.30 -13.47
C ASP A 165 -22.56 11.68 -13.75
N ASP A 166 -21.99 12.40 -14.72
CA ASP A 166 -22.53 13.68 -15.20
C ASP A 166 -23.84 13.50 -15.99
N GLY A 167 -24.20 12.26 -16.35
CA GLY A 167 -25.35 11.90 -17.14
C GLY A 167 -25.30 12.29 -18.61
N GLU A 168 -24.21 12.86 -19.11
CA GLU A 168 -24.11 13.34 -20.50
C GLU A 168 -23.95 12.22 -21.53
N LEU A 169 -23.57 11.02 -21.08
CA LEU A 169 -23.19 9.91 -21.93
C LEU A 169 -23.94 8.64 -21.54
N VAL A 170 -24.46 7.93 -22.53
CA VAL A 170 -25.10 6.62 -22.37
C VAL A 170 -24.41 5.62 -23.28
N ALA A 171 -23.79 4.59 -22.73
CA ALA A 171 -23.27 3.45 -23.48
C ALA A 171 -24.27 2.30 -23.46
N PHE A 172 -24.44 1.59 -24.57
CA PHE A 172 -25.38 0.47 -24.68
C PHE A 172 -24.95 -0.46 -25.82
N SER A 173 -25.51 -1.67 -25.84
CA SER A 173 -25.33 -2.61 -26.96
C SER A 173 -26.56 -2.61 -27.86
N SER A 174 -26.39 -2.62 -29.18
CA SER A 174 -27.50 -2.68 -30.13
C SER A 174 -27.16 -3.51 -31.36
N ASN A 175 -28.15 -4.22 -31.89
CA ASN A 175 -28.06 -4.93 -33.17
C ASN A 175 -28.70 -4.14 -34.33
N ARG A 176 -28.82 -2.82 -34.18
CA ARG A 176 -29.46 -1.92 -35.16
C ARG A 176 -28.43 -0.98 -35.78
N ASP A 177 -28.75 -0.48 -36.97
CA ASP A 177 -27.88 0.43 -37.71
C ASP A 177 -28.09 1.92 -37.36
N LEU A 178 -27.70 2.30 -36.14
CA LEU A 178 -27.93 3.66 -35.61
C LEU A 178 -27.09 4.75 -36.28
N THR A 179 -26.01 4.38 -36.97
CA THR A 179 -25.08 5.34 -37.59
C THR A 179 -24.89 5.14 -39.09
N GLY A 180 -25.49 4.11 -39.70
CA GLY A 180 -25.24 3.69 -41.08
C GLY A 180 -23.98 2.83 -41.25
N ALA A 181 -23.42 2.32 -40.14
CA ALA A 181 -22.17 1.58 -40.09
C ALA A 181 -22.32 0.15 -39.53
N ASN A 182 -23.56 -0.32 -39.31
CA ASN A 182 -23.86 -1.68 -38.88
C ASN A 182 -24.91 -2.34 -39.82
N PRO A 183 -24.61 -2.48 -41.12
CA PRO A 183 -25.57 -3.02 -42.10
C PRO A 183 -25.84 -4.52 -41.95
N ASP A 184 -25.03 -5.24 -41.16
CA ASP A 184 -25.19 -6.67 -40.93
C ASP A 184 -26.05 -7.00 -39.70
N HIS A 185 -26.47 -5.97 -38.96
CA HIS A 185 -27.28 -6.08 -37.74
C HIS A 185 -26.65 -7.01 -36.69
N SER A 186 -25.33 -7.11 -36.65
CA SER A 186 -24.64 -7.74 -35.53
C SER A 186 -24.66 -6.83 -34.30
N PHE A 187 -24.48 -7.41 -33.11
CA PHE A 187 -24.50 -6.62 -31.87
C PHE A 187 -23.22 -5.80 -31.74
N GLU A 188 -23.39 -4.48 -31.67
CA GLU A 188 -22.32 -3.50 -31.52
C GLU A 188 -22.49 -2.65 -30.26
N ILE A 189 -21.40 -2.02 -29.82
CA ILE A 189 -21.38 -1.07 -28.72
C ILE A 189 -21.54 0.34 -29.27
N PHE A 190 -22.50 1.07 -28.74
CA PHE A 190 -22.75 2.46 -29.07
C PHE A 190 -22.62 3.34 -27.83
N THR A 191 -22.28 4.61 -28.07
CA THR A 191 -22.47 5.68 -27.10
C THR A 191 -23.38 6.75 -27.68
N TYR A 192 -24.22 7.33 -26.83
CA TYR A 192 -25.00 8.51 -27.14
C TYR A 192 -24.53 9.67 -26.26
N HIS A 193 -24.25 10.81 -26.87
CA HIS A 193 -23.92 12.04 -26.15
C HIS A 193 -25.13 12.98 -26.16
N LYS A 194 -25.69 13.22 -24.96
CA LYS A 194 -26.90 14.02 -24.75
C LYS A 194 -26.78 15.45 -25.28
N ARG A 195 -25.73 16.19 -24.91
CA ARG A 195 -25.55 17.58 -25.35
C ARG A 195 -25.44 17.74 -26.87
N THR A 196 -24.77 16.81 -27.54
CA THR A 196 -24.56 16.88 -29.00
C THR A 196 -25.58 16.08 -29.79
N LEU A 197 -26.46 15.33 -29.11
CA LEU A 197 -27.47 14.43 -29.67
C LEU A 197 -26.87 13.42 -30.66
N LYS A 198 -25.62 12.98 -30.43
CA LYS A 198 -24.86 12.18 -31.39
C LYS A 198 -24.67 10.74 -30.91
N PHE A 199 -24.98 9.78 -31.80
CA PHE A 199 -24.57 8.40 -31.67
C PHE A 199 -23.14 8.19 -32.21
N THR A 200 -22.35 7.38 -31.51
CA THR A 200 -21.03 6.92 -31.93
C THR A 200 -20.96 5.42 -31.74
N GLN A 201 -20.79 4.68 -32.84
CA GLN A 201 -20.50 3.25 -32.83
C GLN A 201 -19.03 3.03 -32.45
N LEU A 202 -18.76 2.19 -31.45
CA LEU A 202 -17.42 1.93 -30.91
C LEU A 202 -16.80 0.64 -31.44
N THR A 203 -17.62 -0.25 -31.98
CA THR A 203 -17.21 -1.57 -32.48
C THR A 203 -17.77 -1.81 -33.87
N ASP A 204 -17.08 -2.66 -34.62
CA ASP A 204 -17.49 -3.14 -35.94
C ASP A 204 -17.17 -4.64 -35.93
N THR A 205 -18.18 -5.45 -35.66
CA THR A 205 -18.08 -6.90 -35.44
C THR A 205 -18.91 -7.65 -36.47
N SER A 206 -19.33 -8.87 -36.13
CA SER A 206 -20.09 -9.76 -36.99
C SER A 206 -20.89 -10.69 -36.09
N GLU A 207 -21.84 -11.45 -36.65
CA GLU A 207 -22.59 -12.45 -35.88
C GLU A 207 -21.70 -13.45 -35.10
N ALA A 208 -20.48 -13.72 -35.58
CA ALA A 208 -19.54 -14.63 -34.93
C ALA A 208 -18.77 -14.00 -33.75
N THR A 209 -18.72 -12.66 -33.66
CA THR A 209 -17.85 -11.93 -32.72
C THR A 209 -18.55 -10.77 -32.00
N VAL A 210 -19.87 -10.87 -31.85
CA VAL A 210 -20.73 -9.82 -31.30
C VAL A 210 -20.20 -9.15 -30.02
N ALA A 211 -20.43 -7.84 -29.90
CA ALA A 211 -20.09 -7.04 -28.74
C ALA A 211 -21.35 -6.65 -27.94
N THR A 212 -21.35 -6.95 -26.64
CA THR A 212 -22.53 -6.78 -25.76
C THR A 212 -22.16 -6.22 -24.39
N ALA A 213 -23.19 -5.90 -23.60
CA ALA A 213 -23.06 -5.52 -22.18
C ALA A 213 -22.13 -4.32 -21.93
N ALA A 214 -22.33 -3.23 -22.67
CA ALA A 214 -21.59 -1.98 -22.47
C ALA A 214 -21.72 -1.48 -21.03
N LYS A 215 -20.60 -1.01 -20.46
CA LYS A 215 -20.52 -0.36 -19.14
C LYS A 215 -19.60 0.86 -19.26
N ILE A 216 -20.17 2.04 -19.08
CA ILE A 216 -19.40 3.30 -19.12
C ILE A 216 -18.92 3.64 -17.72
N SER A 217 -17.69 4.12 -17.63
CA SER A 217 -17.12 4.73 -16.42
C SER A 217 -17.88 6.00 -16.03
N GLY A 218 -17.91 6.28 -14.74
CA GLY A 218 -18.51 7.48 -14.17
C GLY A 218 -17.99 8.78 -14.78
N ASP A 219 -16.66 8.89 -14.97
CA ASP A 219 -16.00 10.01 -15.64
C ASP A 219 -16.22 10.04 -17.16
N GLY A 220 -16.87 9.00 -17.71
CA GLY A 220 -17.21 8.88 -19.12
C GLY A 220 -16.02 8.60 -20.04
N SER A 221 -14.81 8.39 -19.52
CA SER A 221 -13.57 8.26 -20.29
C SER A 221 -13.39 6.90 -20.96
N ARG A 222 -13.97 5.85 -20.36
CA ARG A 222 -13.82 4.44 -20.77
C ARG A 222 -15.15 3.72 -20.87
N VAL A 223 -15.23 2.78 -21.81
CA VAL A 223 -16.34 1.81 -21.93
C VAL A 223 -15.78 0.40 -21.87
N ALA A 224 -16.20 -0.39 -20.89
CA ALA A 224 -15.95 -1.83 -20.82
C ALA A 224 -17.09 -2.60 -21.49
N PHE A 225 -16.78 -3.67 -22.21
CA PHE A 225 -17.78 -4.51 -22.85
C PHE A 225 -17.28 -5.94 -23.06
N ILE A 226 -18.21 -6.83 -23.36
CA ILE A 226 -17.95 -8.24 -23.65
C ILE A 226 -17.92 -8.42 -25.16
N ARG A 227 -16.89 -9.07 -25.68
CA ARG A 227 -16.84 -9.46 -27.10
C ARG A 227 -16.76 -10.97 -27.24
N ALA A 228 -17.70 -11.58 -27.93
CA ALA A 228 -17.65 -13.01 -28.24
C ALA A 228 -16.45 -13.33 -29.16
N GLN A 229 -15.84 -14.49 -28.97
CA GLN A 229 -14.82 -14.98 -29.90
C GLN A 229 -15.46 -15.81 -31.01
N ALA A 230 -14.93 -15.68 -32.22
CA ALA A 230 -15.31 -16.53 -33.35
C ALA A 230 -15.04 -17.99 -33.00
N GLN A 231 -16.02 -18.86 -33.22
CA GLN A 231 -15.91 -20.28 -32.88
C GLN A 231 -14.92 -20.99 -33.82
N GLY A 232 -13.89 -21.60 -33.24
CA GLY A 232 -13.17 -22.74 -33.85
C GLY A 232 -13.83 -24.07 -33.46
N ALA A 233 -13.27 -25.21 -33.87
CA ALA A 233 -13.80 -26.56 -33.58
C ALA A 233 -13.86 -26.98 -32.08
N ALA A 234 -13.73 -26.05 -31.14
CA ALA A 234 -13.80 -26.26 -29.69
C ALA A 234 -15.24 -26.13 -29.16
N SER A 235 -15.56 -26.84 -28.07
CA SER A 235 -16.92 -26.97 -27.51
C SER A 235 -17.36 -25.85 -26.56
N ALA A 236 -16.46 -24.96 -26.12
CA ALA A 236 -16.79 -23.89 -25.16
C ALA A 236 -16.86 -22.51 -25.85
N ARG A 237 -17.94 -21.76 -25.60
CA ARG A 237 -18.05 -20.35 -26.03
C ARG A 237 -17.16 -19.47 -25.14
N LEU A 238 -16.17 -18.83 -25.75
CA LEU A 238 -15.24 -17.92 -25.07
C LEU A 238 -15.56 -16.46 -25.42
N SER A 239 -15.21 -15.55 -24.51
CA SER A 239 -15.40 -14.12 -24.71
C SER A 239 -14.25 -13.31 -24.11
N ASP A 240 -14.03 -12.13 -24.68
CA ASP A 240 -13.04 -11.17 -24.21
C ASP A 240 -13.69 -10.11 -23.35
N LEU A 241 -12.98 -9.66 -22.31
CA LEU A 241 -13.20 -8.35 -21.72
C LEU A 241 -12.43 -7.32 -22.53
N VAL A 242 -13.12 -6.34 -23.09
CA VAL A 242 -12.53 -5.27 -23.90
C VAL A 242 -12.78 -3.92 -23.25
N ILE A 243 -11.76 -3.06 -23.25
CA ILE A 243 -11.83 -1.67 -22.77
C ILE A 243 -11.60 -0.74 -23.95
N HIS A 244 -12.56 0.16 -24.19
CA HIS A 244 -12.45 1.25 -25.15
C HIS A 244 -12.11 2.56 -24.45
N GLU A 245 -11.01 3.18 -24.85
CA GLU A 245 -10.54 4.49 -24.40
C GLU A 245 -11.13 5.57 -25.31
N ARG A 246 -12.05 6.39 -24.80
CA ARG A 246 -12.80 7.33 -25.64
C ARG A 246 -12.00 8.53 -26.12
N SER A 247 -10.97 8.92 -25.37
CA SER A 247 -10.10 10.05 -25.74
C SER A 247 -9.25 9.73 -26.97
N SER A 248 -8.75 8.50 -27.07
CA SER A 248 -7.96 8.02 -28.21
C SER A 248 -8.81 7.32 -29.28
N GLY A 249 -10.02 6.87 -28.93
CA GLY A 249 -10.87 6.05 -29.80
C GLY A 249 -10.36 4.61 -29.98
N THR A 250 -9.47 4.14 -29.09
CA THR A 250 -8.82 2.83 -29.23
C THR A 250 -9.37 1.81 -28.25
N SER A 251 -9.58 0.58 -28.71
CA SER A 251 -9.97 -0.56 -27.88
C SER A 251 -8.79 -1.52 -27.67
N HIS A 252 -8.68 -2.09 -26.47
CA HIS A 252 -7.73 -3.17 -26.18
C HIS A 252 -8.41 -4.32 -25.42
N VAL A 253 -7.94 -5.54 -25.66
CA VAL A 253 -8.40 -6.74 -24.94
C VAL A 253 -7.74 -6.74 -23.57
N ALA A 254 -8.52 -6.49 -22.52
CA ALA A 254 -8.05 -6.50 -21.14
C ALA A 254 -7.92 -7.93 -20.60
N VAL A 255 -8.86 -8.82 -20.97
CA VAL A 255 -8.81 -10.25 -20.62
C VAL A 255 -9.30 -11.05 -21.82
N ASN A 256 -8.52 -12.06 -22.22
CA ASN A 256 -8.73 -12.84 -23.44
C ASN A 256 -9.31 -14.23 -23.13
N GLY A 257 -10.27 -14.69 -23.93
CA GLY A 257 -10.66 -16.11 -23.98
C GLY A 257 -11.29 -16.65 -22.70
N VAL A 258 -12.21 -15.89 -22.11
CA VAL A 258 -12.84 -16.22 -20.82
C VAL A 258 -14.14 -16.99 -21.03
N ALA A 259 -14.25 -18.16 -20.39
CA ALA A 259 -15.47 -18.96 -20.40
C ALA A 259 -16.52 -18.39 -19.45
N GLY A 260 -17.78 -18.34 -19.88
CA GLY A 260 -18.90 -17.89 -19.04
C GLY A 260 -18.78 -16.44 -18.55
N LEU A 261 -18.04 -15.59 -19.27
CA LEU A 261 -17.83 -14.20 -18.88
C LEU A 261 -19.17 -13.45 -18.86
N ALA A 262 -19.48 -12.84 -17.72
CA ALA A 262 -20.73 -12.11 -17.52
C ALA A 262 -20.53 -10.87 -16.62
N PHE A 263 -21.14 -9.76 -17.03
CA PHE A 263 -21.33 -8.60 -16.17
C PHE A 263 -22.67 -8.67 -15.42
N THR A 264 -22.77 -7.93 -14.32
CA THR A 264 -24.07 -7.57 -13.76
C THR A 264 -24.82 -6.66 -14.74
N TYR A 265 -26.14 -6.54 -14.54
CA TYR A 265 -26.93 -5.56 -15.27
C TYR A 265 -26.59 -4.12 -14.89
N GLY A 266 -26.26 -3.88 -13.61
CA GLY A 266 -25.89 -2.57 -13.08
C GLY A 266 -24.43 -2.19 -13.33
N ARG A 267 -23.86 -1.36 -12.45
CA ARG A 267 -22.47 -0.90 -12.55
C ARG A 267 -21.49 -2.06 -12.39
N ALA A 268 -20.60 -2.25 -13.36
CA ALA A 268 -19.51 -3.24 -13.33
C ALA A 268 -18.12 -2.61 -13.54
N ILE A 269 -18.04 -1.29 -13.69
CA ILE A 269 -16.83 -0.50 -13.93
C ILE A 269 -16.80 0.67 -12.93
N SER A 270 -15.62 1.01 -12.40
CA SER A 270 -15.40 2.17 -11.52
C SER A 270 -15.52 3.51 -12.25
N ASP A 271 -15.58 4.61 -11.50
CA ASP A 271 -15.78 5.96 -12.05
C ASP A 271 -14.58 6.43 -12.85
N ASP A 272 -13.36 6.04 -12.46
CA ASP A 272 -12.14 6.27 -13.22
C ASP A 272 -11.95 5.29 -14.40
N GLY A 273 -12.84 4.31 -14.53
CA GLY A 273 -12.79 3.25 -15.53
C GLY A 273 -11.58 2.31 -15.45
N LEU A 274 -10.82 2.34 -14.35
CA LEU A 274 -9.62 1.53 -14.18
C LEU A 274 -9.90 0.16 -13.58
N ARG A 275 -11.05 -0.05 -12.93
CA ARG A 275 -11.43 -1.35 -12.37
C ARG A 275 -12.71 -1.88 -13.00
N VAL A 276 -12.70 -3.15 -13.39
CA VAL A 276 -13.87 -3.85 -13.94
C VAL A 276 -14.07 -5.17 -13.21
N VAL A 277 -15.29 -5.43 -12.74
CA VAL A 277 -15.67 -6.69 -12.10
C VAL A 277 -16.54 -7.54 -13.02
N TYR A 278 -16.33 -8.84 -12.98
CA TYR A 278 -17.09 -9.79 -13.80
C TYR A 278 -17.17 -11.16 -13.13
N ALA A 279 -18.14 -11.96 -13.54
CA ALA A 279 -18.21 -13.38 -13.24
C ALA A 279 -17.62 -14.18 -14.42
N ALA A 280 -16.98 -15.31 -14.15
CA ALA A 280 -16.52 -16.25 -15.17
C ALA A 280 -16.42 -17.67 -14.63
N ASP A 281 -16.48 -18.66 -15.53
CA ASP A 281 -16.36 -20.07 -15.20
C ASP A 281 -14.89 -20.50 -15.19
N THR A 282 -14.46 -21.12 -14.09
CA THR A 282 -13.12 -21.73 -13.97
C THR A 282 -13.13 -23.24 -14.24
N ALA A 283 -14.30 -23.86 -14.12
CA ALA A 283 -14.58 -25.26 -14.42
C ALA A 283 -16.10 -25.46 -14.51
N THR A 284 -16.54 -26.65 -14.92
CA THR A 284 -17.96 -27.04 -14.89
C THR A 284 -18.57 -26.75 -13.52
N ASN A 285 -19.73 -26.09 -13.48
CA ASN A 285 -20.46 -25.75 -12.25
C ASN A 285 -19.65 -24.88 -11.26
N THR A 286 -18.64 -24.15 -11.75
CA THR A 286 -17.69 -23.43 -10.90
C THR A 286 -17.45 -22.01 -11.44
N SER A 287 -18.43 -21.13 -11.26
CA SER A 287 -18.29 -19.69 -11.54
C SER A 287 -17.62 -18.96 -10.38
N GLN A 288 -16.83 -17.93 -10.67
CA GLN A 288 -16.11 -17.09 -9.71
C GLN A 288 -16.27 -15.61 -10.05
N VAL A 289 -16.04 -14.75 -9.05
CA VAL A 289 -15.91 -13.30 -9.25
C VAL A 289 -14.45 -12.94 -9.51
N PHE A 290 -14.23 -12.08 -10.49
CA PHE A 290 -12.93 -11.54 -10.87
C PHE A 290 -12.95 -10.00 -10.91
N LEU A 291 -11.77 -9.42 -10.72
CA LEU A 291 -11.50 -7.99 -10.82
C LEU A 291 -10.32 -7.78 -11.77
N TYR A 292 -10.54 -7.06 -12.87
CA TYR A 292 -9.48 -6.51 -13.70
C TYR A 292 -9.08 -5.12 -13.17
N ASP A 293 -7.78 -4.84 -13.12
CA ASP A 293 -7.21 -3.57 -12.68
C ASP A 293 -6.28 -2.97 -13.74
N GLY A 294 -6.78 -1.99 -14.48
CA GLY A 294 -6.09 -1.33 -15.59
C GLY A 294 -4.86 -0.53 -15.19
N ARG A 295 -4.64 -0.24 -13.89
CA ARG A 295 -3.44 0.47 -13.44
C ARG A 295 -2.18 -0.39 -13.54
N ASN A 296 -2.33 -1.70 -13.41
CA ASN A 296 -1.25 -2.68 -13.50
C ASN A 296 -1.50 -3.78 -14.55
N GLY A 297 -2.69 -3.79 -15.18
CA GLY A 297 -3.09 -4.76 -16.19
C GLY A 297 -3.38 -6.16 -15.65
N LEU A 298 -3.61 -6.29 -14.34
CA LEU A 298 -3.73 -7.60 -13.68
C LEU A 298 -5.18 -7.99 -13.42
N VAL A 299 -5.40 -9.31 -13.43
CA VAL A 299 -6.67 -9.93 -13.06
C VAL A 299 -6.51 -10.60 -11.70
N ARG A 300 -7.40 -10.27 -10.77
CA ARG A 300 -7.52 -10.92 -9.46
C ARG A 300 -8.77 -11.79 -9.44
N GLN A 301 -8.60 -13.07 -9.12
CA GLN A 301 -9.72 -13.93 -8.76
C GLN A 301 -10.09 -13.62 -7.30
N ILE A 302 -11.27 -13.04 -7.11
CA ILE A 302 -11.73 -12.57 -5.79
C ILE A 302 -12.23 -13.75 -4.96
N THR A 303 -13.00 -14.64 -5.58
CA THR A 303 -13.64 -15.76 -4.87
C THR A 303 -12.98 -17.10 -5.15
N ARG A 304 -13.08 -18.03 -4.21
CA ARG A 304 -12.71 -19.45 -4.38
C ARG A 304 -13.91 -20.34 -4.03
N LEU A 305 -15.02 -20.14 -4.72
CA LEU A 305 -16.28 -20.83 -4.48
C LEU A 305 -16.18 -22.30 -4.92
N GLY A 306 -16.79 -23.20 -4.14
CA GLY A 306 -16.90 -24.61 -4.54
C GLY A 306 -17.79 -24.84 -5.76
N ALA A 307 -17.73 -26.04 -6.34
CA ALA A 307 -18.59 -26.44 -7.45
C ALA A 307 -20.06 -26.62 -6.99
N ARG A 308 -21.01 -26.18 -7.81
CA ARG A 308 -22.46 -26.32 -7.53
C ARG A 308 -23.27 -26.38 -8.83
N ALA A 309 -24.04 -27.45 -9.01
CA ALA A 309 -24.83 -27.66 -10.23
C ALA A 309 -25.94 -26.62 -10.47
N SER A 310 -26.45 -25.99 -9.39
CA SER A 310 -27.45 -24.93 -9.48
C SER A 310 -27.14 -23.86 -8.44
N ASP A 311 -26.69 -22.71 -8.91
CA ASP A 311 -26.47 -21.49 -8.12
C ASP A 311 -27.25 -20.31 -8.74
N VAL A 312 -27.34 -19.21 -8.01
CA VAL A 312 -27.77 -17.93 -8.59
C VAL A 312 -26.64 -17.33 -9.45
N PRO A 313 -26.96 -16.51 -10.47
CA PRO A 313 -25.95 -15.68 -11.11
C PRO A 313 -25.26 -14.80 -10.07
N LEU A 314 -23.93 -14.66 -10.17
CA LEU A 314 -23.14 -13.97 -9.14
C LEU A 314 -23.38 -12.47 -9.08
N HIS A 315 -23.73 -11.86 -10.22
CA HIS A 315 -24.00 -10.41 -10.37
C HIS A 315 -23.01 -9.50 -9.62
N PRO A 316 -21.70 -9.59 -9.90
CA PRO A 316 -20.75 -8.71 -9.24
C PRO A 316 -20.95 -7.26 -9.69
N THR A 317 -21.15 -6.35 -8.74
CA THR A 317 -21.18 -4.89 -8.93
C THR A 317 -20.03 -4.23 -8.18
N ILE A 318 -19.58 -3.06 -8.61
CA ILE A 318 -18.47 -2.32 -8.00
C ILE A 318 -18.94 -0.93 -7.58
N SER A 319 -18.39 -0.40 -6.48
CA SER A 319 -18.53 1.00 -6.10
C SER A 319 -17.79 1.91 -7.09
N GLY A 320 -18.24 3.15 -7.19
CA GLY A 320 -17.66 4.15 -8.09
C GLY A 320 -16.20 4.49 -7.80
N ASP A 321 -15.84 4.58 -6.52
CA ASP A 321 -14.44 4.70 -6.06
C ASP A 321 -13.59 3.45 -6.37
N GLY A 322 -14.23 2.39 -6.89
CA GLY A 322 -13.64 1.14 -7.32
C GLY A 322 -13.16 0.26 -6.16
N ASN A 323 -13.43 0.59 -4.91
CA ASN A 323 -12.79 -0.04 -3.75
C ASN A 323 -13.60 -1.14 -3.07
N ARG A 324 -14.87 -1.26 -3.41
CA ARG A 324 -15.76 -2.31 -2.92
C ARG A 324 -16.47 -2.96 -4.09
N LEU A 325 -16.70 -4.25 -3.96
CA LEU A 325 -17.60 -4.97 -4.86
C LEU A 325 -18.59 -5.79 -4.05
N ALA A 326 -19.80 -5.98 -4.58
CA ALA A 326 -20.82 -6.82 -4.01
C ALA A 326 -21.24 -7.91 -5.00
N PHE A 327 -21.56 -9.10 -4.51
CA PHE A 327 -22.01 -10.23 -5.31
C PHE A 327 -22.85 -11.17 -4.47
N ALA A 328 -23.70 -11.97 -5.10
CA ALA A 328 -24.56 -12.93 -4.40
C ALA A 328 -24.24 -14.38 -4.78
N THR A 329 -24.33 -15.29 -3.82
CA THR A 329 -24.16 -16.72 -4.09
C THR A 329 -24.85 -17.57 -3.03
N ARG A 330 -25.21 -18.81 -3.40
CA ARG A 330 -25.65 -19.85 -2.48
C ARG A 330 -24.50 -20.74 -1.99
N ARG A 331 -23.27 -20.39 -2.35
CA ARG A 331 -22.04 -21.10 -1.97
C ARG A 331 -21.39 -20.44 -0.76
N ASN A 332 -20.48 -21.19 -0.13
CA ASN A 332 -19.66 -20.69 0.96
C ASN A 332 -18.53 -19.81 0.41
N VAL A 333 -18.42 -18.57 0.91
CA VAL A 333 -17.34 -17.63 0.57
C VAL A 333 -16.21 -17.64 1.61
N ASN A 334 -16.55 -17.75 2.91
CA ASN A 334 -15.59 -17.75 4.02
C ASN A 334 -16.04 -18.58 5.25
N GLY A 335 -16.90 -19.60 5.06
CA GLY A 335 -17.30 -20.51 6.14
C GLY A 335 -18.59 -20.17 6.90
N GLY A 336 -19.49 -19.36 6.32
CA GLY A 336 -20.72 -18.88 6.99
C GLY A 336 -22.07 -19.29 6.38
N ASN A 337 -22.13 -20.06 5.30
CA ASN A 337 -23.36 -20.40 4.58
C ASN A 337 -23.57 -21.93 4.48
N SER A 338 -23.76 -22.57 5.63
CA SER A 338 -23.95 -24.02 5.72
C SER A 338 -25.31 -24.50 5.21
N ASP A 339 -26.31 -23.62 5.13
CA ASP A 339 -27.68 -23.96 4.74
C ASP A 339 -27.96 -23.74 3.25
N ALA A 340 -27.01 -23.18 2.51
CA ALA A 340 -27.09 -22.94 1.07
C ALA A 340 -28.26 -22.01 0.65
N SER A 341 -28.67 -21.14 1.57
CA SER A 341 -29.45 -19.95 1.24
C SER A 341 -28.64 -19.02 0.33
N VAL A 342 -29.32 -18.22 -0.49
CA VAL A 342 -28.66 -17.13 -1.22
C VAL A 342 -28.26 -16.06 -0.22
N GLU A 343 -27.03 -15.56 -0.35
CA GLU A 343 -26.52 -14.49 0.49
C GLU A 343 -25.81 -13.44 -0.37
N LEU A 344 -25.96 -12.16 0.02
CA LEU A 344 -25.22 -11.04 -0.54
C LEU A 344 -23.94 -10.85 0.27
N TYR A 345 -22.81 -10.76 -0.44
CA TYR A 345 -21.50 -10.52 0.13
C TYR A 345 -20.93 -9.22 -0.41
N LEU A 346 -20.20 -8.51 0.46
CA LEU A 346 -19.34 -7.39 0.12
C LEU A 346 -17.89 -7.84 0.23
N TYR A 347 -17.04 -7.41 -0.69
CA TYR A 347 -15.60 -7.56 -0.62
C TYR A 347 -14.94 -6.18 -0.64
N ASP A 348 -14.18 -5.88 0.40
CA ASP A 348 -13.34 -4.69 0.47
C ASP A 348 -12.00 -5.00 -0.21
N ILE A 349 -11.77 -4.38 -1.37
CA ILE A 349 -10.63 -4.67 -2.23
C ILE A 349 -9.31 -4.27 -1.55
N SER A 350 -9.31 -3.14 -0.83
CA SER A 350 -8.10 -2.63 -0.18
C SER A 350 -7.76 -3.40 1.09
N ALA A 351 -8.76 -3.85 1.83
CA ALA A 351 -8.57 -4.61 3.07
C ALA A 351 -8.46 -6.13 2.85
N ASP A 352 -8.66 -6.61 1.61
CA ASP A 352 -8.74 -8.04 1.26
C ASP A 352 -9.68 -8.83 2.19
N ARG A 353 -10.90 -8.31 2.39
CA ARG A 353 -11.83 -8.84 3.40
C ARG A 353 -13.25 -8.99 2.86
N PHE A 354 -13.84 -10.15 3.10
CA PHE A 354 -15.26 -10.41 2.89
C PHE A 354 -16.12 -10.02 4.10
N GLU A 355 -17.29 -9.50 3.82
CA GLU A 355 -18.38 -9.26 4.77
C GLU A 355 -19.67 -9.83 4.19
N ARG A 356 -20.45 -10.56 4.99
CA ARG A 356 -21.77 -11.06 4.58
C ARG A 356 -22.82 -10.03 4.99
N ILE A 357 -23.57 -9.50 4.03
CA ILE A 357 -24.55 -8.42 4.24
C ILE A 357 -25.91 -8.97 4.69
N THR A 358 -26.29 -10.16 4.20
CA THR A 358 -27.55 -10.81 4.53
C THR A 358 -27.36 -12.05 5.41
N SER A 359 -28.44 -12.51 6.03
CA SER A 359 -28.49 -13.79 6.74
C SER A 359 -29.88 -14.37 6.53
N ALA A 360 -30.06 -15.15 5.48
CA ALA A 360 -31.35 -15.63 5.01
C ALA A 360 -31.62 -17.08 5.44
N PRO A 361 -32.89 -17.51 5.53
CA PRO A 361 -33.21 -18.92 5.75
C PRO A 361 -32.94 -19.78 4.48
N PRO A 362 -32.82 -21.11 4.62
CA PRO A 362 -32.47 -22.02 3.51
C PRO A 362 -33.41 -21.96 2.30
N THR A 363 -34.64 -21.47 2.51
CA THR A 363 -35.66 -21.32 1.47
C THR A 363 -35.39 -20.14 0.53
N ALA A 364 -34.50 -19.21 0.89
CA ALA A 364 -34.06 -18.12 0.02
C ALA A 364 -33.13 -18.67 -1.07
N THR A 365 -33.62 -18.76 -2.31
CA THR A 365 -32.92 -19.46 -3.40
C THR A 365 -32.93 -18.73 -4.74
N ARG A 366 -33.52 -17.53 -4.80
CA ARG A 366 -33.61 -16.73 -6.03
C ARG A 366 -32.47 -15.74 -6.19
N GLU A 367 -32.34 -15.31 -7.44
CA GLU A 367 -31.41 -14.30 -7.90
C GLU A 367 -31.49 -13.01 -7.08
N VAL A 368 -30.31 -12.41 -6.88
CA VAL A 368 -30.11 -11.16 -6.17
C VAL A 368 -29.33 -10.23 -7.10
N VAL A 369 -29.87 -9.05 -7.34
CA VAL A 369 -29.22 -7.97 -8.10
C VAL A 369 -28.92 -6.87 -7.10
N SER A 370 -27.71 -6.32 -7.14
CA SER A 370 -27.27 -5.27 -6.22
C SER A 370 -26.62 -4.10 -6.96
N SER A 371 -26.59 -2.94 -6.32
CA SER A 371 -26.01 -1.71 -6.82
C SER A 371 -25.40 -0.94 -5.65
N LEU A 372 -24.11 -0.62 -5.76
CA LEU A 372 -23.35 0.20 -4.81
C LEU A 372 -23.38 1.67 -5.25
N ASN A 373 -23.37 2.59 -4.28
CA ASN A 373 -23.04 4.00 -4.54
C ASN A 373 -21.53 4.19 -4.69
N ASP A 374 -21.07 5.41 -4.99
CA ASP A 374 -19.67 5.63 -5.36
C ASP A 374 -18.70 5.35 -4.22
N GLU A 375 -19.04 5.82 -3.03
CA GLU A 375 -18.24 5.63 -1.81
C GLU A 375 -18.31 4.19 -1.28
N GLY A 376 -19.17 3.33 -1.85
CA GLY A 376 -19.41 1.98 -1.36
C GLY A 376 -19.91 1.95 0.09
N THR A 377 -20.63 2.98 0.51
CA THR A 377 -21.22 3.13 1.85
C THR A 377 -22.68 2.66 1.91
N LEU A 378 -23.33 2.51 0.76
CA LEU A 378 -24.69 2.00 0.63
C LEU A 378 -24.72 0.91 -0.45
N VAL A 379 -25.48 -0.15 -0.19
CA VAL A 379 -25.83 -1.16 -1.20
C VAL A 379 -27.34 -1.32 -1.27
N ALA A 380 -27.92 -1.03 -2.43
CA ALA A 380 -29.30 -1.35 -2.73
C ALA A 380 -29.36 -2.70 -3.42
N PHE A 381 -30.33 -3.54 -3.09
CA PHE A 381 -30.42 -4.89 -3.66
C PHE A 381 -31.83 -5.46 -3.66
N SER A 382 -32.14 -6.27 -4.68
CA SER A 382 -33.38 -7.05 -4.71
C SER A 382 -33.13 -8.39 -4.04
N PHE A 383 -33.95 -8.76 -3.06
CA PHE A 383 -33.74 -9.99 -2.30
C PHE A 383 -35.06 -10.73 -2.04
N PRO A 384 -35.06 -12.07 -1.93
CA PRO A 384 -36.20 -12.83 -1.41
C PRO A 384 -36.80 -12.20 -0.14
N ARG A 385 -38.08 -11.87 -0.18
CA ARG A 385 -38.76 -11.18 0.93
C ARG A 385 -38.75 -11.94 2.27
N VAL A 386 -38.47 -13.24 2.24
CA VAL A 386 -38.22 -14.06 3.43
C VAL A 386 -37.06 -13.55 4.30
N LEU A 387 -36.23 -12.64 3.79
CA LEU A 387 -35.25 -11.90 4.59
C LEU A 387 -35.92 -11.00 5.65
N ALA A 388 -37.09 -10.42 5.36
CA ALA A 388 -37.76 -9.47 6.25
C ALA A 388 -38.85 -10.11 7.11
N ASP A 389 -39.68 -10.99 6.54
CA ASP A 389 -40.84 -11.57 7.20
C ASP A 389 -40.92 -13.09 7.01
N PRO A 390 -41.39 -13.86 8.01
CA PRO A 390 -41.87 -15.22 7.78
C PRO A 390 -43.06 -15.16 6.82
N VAL A 391 -42.85 -15.61 5.57
CA VAL A 391 -43.92 -15.54 4.56
C VAL A 391 -44.96 -16.62 4.86
N THR A 392 -46.23 -16.23 4.95
CA THR A 392 -47.35 -17.14 5.29
C THR A 392 -47.70 -18.14 4.18
N SER A 393 -47.17 -17.94 2.97
CA SER A 393 -47.35 -18.83 1.82
C SER A 393 -46.00 -19.13 1.18
N GLU A 394 -45.67 -20.42 1.07
CA GLU A 394 -44.43 -20.90 0.45
C GLU A 394 -44.29 -20.44 -1.02
N ALA A 395 -45.41 -20.22 -1.71
CA ALA A 395 -45.42 -19.79 -3.11
C ALA A 395 -44.73 -18.43 -3.35
N PHE A 396 -44.64 -17.58 -2.33
CA PHE A 396 -44.14 -16.19 -2.43
C PHE A 396 -42.89 -15.92 -1.60
N VAL A 397 -42.34 -16.94 -0.91
CA VAL A 397 -41.12 -16.84 -0.07
C VAL A 397 -39.95 -16.20 -0.83
N ASN A 398 -39.89 -16.47 -2.12
CA ASN A 398 -38.82 -16.07 -3.01
C ASN A 398 -39.17 -14.88 -3.91
N ASN A 399 -40.34 -14.26 -3.74
CA ASN A 399 -40.67 -13.04 -4.46
C ASN A 399 -39.75 -11.90 -3.96
N PRO A 400 -39.09 -11.17 -4.88
CA PRO A 400 -38.09 -10.20 -4.52
C PRO A 400 -38.70 -8.87 -4.10
N GLU A 401 -38.04 -8.25 -3.13
CA GLU A 401 -38.29 -6.89 -2.67
C GLU A 401 -36.98 -6.12 -2.66
N ILE A 402 -37.08 -4.79 -2.64
CA ILE A 402 -35.90 -3.95 -2.58
C ILE A 402 -35.52 -3.68 -1.13
N PHE A 403 -34.22 -3.82 -0.87
CA PHE A 403 -33.57 -3.54 0.40
C PHE A 403 -32.43 -2.54 0.19
N LEU A 404 -32.09 -1.82 1.25
CA LEU A 404 -30.95 -0.92 1.33
C LEU A 404 -30.17 -1.25 2.61
N ALA A 405 -28.88 -1.52 2.50
CA ALA A 405 -28.01 -1.70 3.66
C ALA A 405 -26.98 -0.59 3.75
N GLY A 406 -26.80 -0.07 4.97
CA GLY A 406 -25.68 0.79 5.32
C GLY A 406 -24.43 -0.06 5.54
N LEU A 407 -23.35 0.30 4.85
CA LEU A 407 -22.07 -0.39 4.95
C LEU A 407 -21.15 0.40 5.87
N THR A 408 -20.39 -0.30 6.70
CA THR A 408 -19.40 0.34 7.58
C THR A 408 -18.48 1.22 6.73
N PRO A 409 -18.34 2.52 7.03
CA PRO A 409 -17.44 3.40 6.28
C PRO A 409 -16.02 2.84 6.25
N ARG A 410 -15.35 2.96 5.11
CA ARG A 410 -13.94 2.59 5.01
C ARG A 410 -13.11 3.56 5.85
N THR A 411 -12.10 3.03 6.52
CA THR A 411 -11.04 3.89 7.03
C THR A 411 -10.29 4.47 5.82
N PRO A 412 -10.07 5.80 5.74
CA PRO A 412 -9.42 6.41 4.57
C PRO A 412 -7.97 5.95 4.39
N PHE A 413 -7.35 5.48 5.46
CA PHE A 413 -6.04 4.86 5.48
C PHE A 413 -5.97 3.84 6.64
N ALA A 414 -5.05 2.88 6.54
CA ALA A 414 -4.68 2.03 7.67
C ALA A 414 -3.58 2.69 8.51
N SER A 415 -3.68 2.57 9.82
CA SER A 415 -2.55 2.77 10.72
C SER A 415 -1.85 1.44 10.96
N GLY A 416 -0.53 1.43 11.06
CA GLY A 416 0.21 0.20 11.40
C GLY A 416 1.53 0.02 10.66
N LEU A 417 1.94 1.00 9.85
CA LEU A 417 3.28 1.01 9.29
C LEU A 417 4.29 1.24 10.40
N GLN A 418 5.24 0.33 10.54
CA GLN A 418 6.36 0.46 11.48
C GLN A 418 7.65 0.65 10.70
N ALA A 419 8.32 1.77 10.90
CA ALA A 419 9.51 2.13 10.15
C ALA A 419 10.72 2.29 11.08
N TYR A 420 11.87 1.82 10.59
CA TYR A 420 13.12 1.75 11.34
C TYR A 420 14.29 2.11 10.44
N ASN A 421 15.38 2.61 11.01
CA ASN A 421 16.67 2.61 10.33
C ASN A 421 16.97 1.20 9.79
N ALA A 422 17.25 1.10 8.49
CA ALA A 422 17.39 -0.18 7.79
C ALA A 422 18.54 -1.05 8.31
N ALA A 423 19.60 -0.43 8.84
CA ALA A 423 20.74 -1.13 9.40
C ALA A 423 20.49 -1.65 10.83
N ALA A 424 19.45 -1.16 11.50
CA ALA A 424 19.26 -1.32 12.92
C ALA A 424 17.82 -1.71 13.31
N ARG A 425 17.07 -2.45 12.47
CA ARG A 425 15.67 -2.94 12.66
C ARG A 425 15.18 -3.00 14.12
N ASN A 426 14.73 -1.86 14.65
CA ASN A 426 14.30 -1.64 16.04
C ASN A 426 15.31 -2.02 17.17
N LYS A 427 16.60 -1.92 16.90
CA LYS A 427 17.72 -2.19 17.81
C LYS A 427 18.50 -0.94 18.22
N LEU A 428 18.00 0.25 17.88
CA LEU A 428 18.59 1.51 18.33
C LEU A 428 18.27 1.74 19.83
N PRO A 429 19.27 2.00 20.69
CA PRO A 429 19.07 2.14 22.14
C PRO A 429 18.32 3.41 22.57
N SER A 430 18.38 4.46 21.77
CA SER A 430 18.03 5.84 22.18
C SER A 430 16.63 6.27 21.79
N THR A 431 16.10 5.87 20.63
CA THR A 431 14.74 6.21 20.18
C THR A 431 14.26 5.24 19.09
N PRO A 432 13.20 4.45 19.33
CA PRO A 432 12.55 3.65 18.29
C PRO A 432 12.05 4.55 17.13
N GLY A 433 12.24 4.10 15.89
CA GLY A 433 11.84 4.87 14.71
C GLY A 433 12.65 6.13 14.43
N LEU A 434 13.87 6.23 14.98
CA LEU A 434 14.81 7.31 14.65
C LEU A 434 15.44 7.08 13.27
N VAL A 435 15.39 8.10 12.41
CA VAL A 435 15.94 8.12 11.05
C VAL A 435 16.57 9.48 10.76
N ALA A 436 17.35 9.59 9.69
CA ALA A 436 17.97 10.85 9.25
C ALA A 436 17.71 11.13 7.76
N PRO A 437 17.79 12.38 7.29
CA PRO A 437 17.78 12.69 5.87
C PRO A 437 18.80 11.84 5.11
N ASP A 438 18.41 11.37 3.92
CA ASP A 438 19.18 10.45 3.08
C ASP A 438 19.47 9.07 3.69
N SER A 439 18.97 8.75 4.90
CA SER A 439 19.15 7.41 5.47
C SER A 439 18.21 6.37 4.85
N LEU A 440 18.64 5.12 4.90
CA LEU A 440 17.86 3.96 4.49
C LEU A 440 16.90 3.57 5.61
N VAL A 441 15.65 3.32 5.21
CA VAL A 441 14.56 2.90 6.09
C VAL A 441 14.02 1.57 5.62
N ASN A 442 13.79 0.69 6.59
CA ASN A 442 12.95 -0.46 6.42
C ASN A 442 11.61 -0.20 7.11
N ALA A 443 10.51 -0.40 6.39
CA ALA A 443 9.17 -0.31 6.94
C ALA A 443 8.39 -1.61 6.74
N ASP A 444 7.76 -2.07 7.81
CA ASP A 444 6.92 -3.27 7.83
C ASP A 444 5.45 -2.87 7.97
N GLY A 445 4.55 -3.63 7.35
CA GLY A 445 3.12 -3.37 7.34
C GLY A 445 2.32 -4.47 6.66
N LEU A 446 1.09 -4.16 6.23
CA LEU A 446 0.21 -5.08 5.49
C LEU A 446 -0.26 -4.41 4.20
N ASN A 447 -0.45 -5.22 3.16
CA ASN A 447 -0.89 -4.82 1.82
C ASN A 447 -0.13 -3.62 1.24
N LEU A 448 1.18 -3.56 1.45
CA LEU A 448 2.01 -2.41 1.04
C LEU A 448 2.25 -2.39 -0.47
N ALA A 449 2.36 -3.57 -1.10
CA ALA A 449 2.49 -3.76 -2.54
C ALA A 449 1.84 -5.08 -2.97
N LEU A 450 1.69 -5.29 -4.27
CA LEU A 450 1.06 -6.50 -4.79
C LEU A 450 1.96 -7.73 -4.67
N SER A 451 3.24 -7.58 -4.99
CA SER A 451 4.23 -8.65 -4.92
C SER A 451 5.60 -8.09 -4.55
N ALA A 452 6.53 -8.99 -4.24
CA ALA A 452 7.90 -8.63 -3.97
C ALA A 452 8.62 -8.21 -5.25
N ILE A 453 9.23 -7.03 -5.26
CA ILE A 453 10.06 -6.55 -6.37
C ILE A 453 11.14 -5.60 -5.85
N GLU A 454 12.33 -5.71 -6.44
CA GLU A 454 13.45 -4.81 -6.22
C GLU A 454 13.51 -3.78 -7.36
N ALA A 455 13.91 -2.56 -7.02
CA ALA A 455 14.22 -1.54 -8.00
C ALA A 455 15.43 -1.98 -8.85
N PRO A 456 15.44 -1.69 -10.16
CA PRO A 456 16.62 -1.94 -10.97
C PRO A 456 17.82 -1.13 -10.45
N PRO A 457 19.06 -1.60 -10.66
CA PRO A 457 20.26 -0.89 -10.23
C PRO A 457 20.26 0.56 -10.73
N PRO A 458 20.60 1.55 -9.89
CA PRO A 458 20.53 2.96 -10.28
C PRO A 458 21.59 3.27 -11.36
N LEU A 459 21.17 3.47 -12.61
CA LEU A 459 22.06 3.83 -13.72
C LEU A 459 22.66 5.25 -13.58
N SER A 460 22.11 6.08 -12.69
CA SER A 460 22.45 7.49 -12.51
C SER A 460 22.47 7.96 -11.05
N GLY A 461 22.65 7.04 -10.08
CA GLY A 461 22.65 7.37 -8.64
C GLY A 461 21.28 7.74 -8.06
N SER A 462 20.19 7.51 -8.78
CA SER A 462 18.81 7.76 -8.34
C SER A 462 17.93 6.53 -8.53
N LEU A 463 17.09 6.26 -7.54
CA LEU A 463 16.09 5.18 -7.54
C LEU A 463 14.70 5.71 -7.91
N PRO A 464 13.80 4.83 -8.38
CA PRO A 464 12.44 5.25 -8.68
C PRO A 464 11.69 5.65 -7.40
N THR A 465 10.80 6.64 -7.53
CA THR A 465 9.84 7.03 -6.46
C THR A 465 8.54 6.23 -6.51
N ARG A 466 8.43 5.30 -7.46
CA ARG A 466 7.28 4.41 -7.66
C ARG A 466 7.76 3.03 -8.11
N LEU A 467 7.27 1.98 -7.47
CA LEU A 467 7.56 0.59 -7.85
C LEU A 467 6.25 -0.24 -7.82
N GLN A 468 5.85 -0.84 -8.95
CA GLN A 468 4.54 -1.50 -9.10
C GLN A 468 3.35 -0.65 -8.59
N ASN A 469 3.32 0.63 -8.96
CA ASN A 469 2.35 1.64 -8.47
C ASN A 469 2.34 1.89 -6.96
N THR A 470 3.26 1.30 -6.21
CA THR A 470 3.48 1.63 -4.80
C THR A 470 4.34 2.88 -4.72
N THR A 471 3.94 3.84 -3.90
CA THR A 471 4.66 5.10 -3.66
C THR A 471 4.79 5.34 -2.16
N VAL A 472 5.86 6.03 -1.76
CA VAL A 472 6.12 6.40 -0.36
C VAL A 472 6.36 7.89 -0.29
N THR A 473 5.77 8.55 0.71
CA THR A 473 6.07 9.95 1.04
C THR A 473 6.43 10.08 2.51
N VAL A 474 7.27 11.07 2.81
CA VAL A 474 7.64 11.47 4.18
C VAL A 474 7.33 12.95 4.32
N ASN A 475 6.37 13.31 5.18
CA ASN A 475 5.78 14.66 5.25
C ASN A 475 5.39 15.22 3.86
N GLY A 476 4.83 14.37 3.00
CA GLY A 476 4.41 14.71 1.64
C GLY A 476 5.53 14.76 0.58
N LEU A 477 6.81 14.66 0.97
CA LEU A 477 7.92 14.57 0.01
C LEU A 477 8.09 13.14 -0.50
N SER A 478 8.18 12.94 -1.81
CA SER A 478 8.35 11.63 -2.42
C SER A 478 9.69 10.98 -2.03
N ALA A 479 9.61 9.74 -1.54
CA ALA A 479 10.77 8.93 -1.21
C ALA A 479 11.17 8.03 -2.39
N GLN A 480 12.47 7.81 -2.50
CA GLN A 480 13.07 6.87 -3.44
C GLN A 480 13.01 5.45 -2.86
N ILE A 481 12.65 4.46 -3.68
CA ILE A 481 12.30 3.10 -3.25
C ILE A 481 13.31 2.07 -3.77
N TYR A 482 13.82 1.23 -2.87
CA TYR A 482 14.68 0.09 -3.17
C TYR A 482 13.90 -1.21 -3.40
N TYR A 483 12.90 -1.45 -2.56
CA TYR A 483 12.21 -2.73 -2.51
C TYR A 483 10.79 -2.54 -2.01
N VAL A 484 9.86 -3.28 -2.59
CA VAL A 484 8.50 -3.41 -2.06
C VAL A 484 8.08 -4.87 -2.03
N SER A 485 7.22 -5.21 -1.08
CA SER A 485 6.49 -6.47 -0.99
C SER A 485 5.14 -6.24 -0.30
N PRO A 486 4.25 -7.24 -0.21
CA PRO A 486 3.00 -7.09 0.53
C PRO A 486 3.18 -6.70 2.01
N THR A 487 4.35 -6.98 2.60
CA THR A 487 4.59 -6.78 4.05
C THR A 487 5.80 -5.91 4.38
N GLN A 488 6.61 -5.51 3.40
CA GLN A 488 7.86 -4.80 3.63
C GLN A 488 8.16 -3.77 2.54
N LEU A 489 8.79 -2.67 2.94
CA LEU A 489 9.34 -1.62 2.08
C LEU A 489 10.76 -1.27 2.51
N ASN A 490 11.64 -1.02 1.54
CA ASN A 490 12.92 -0.35 1.78
C ASN A 490 12.97 0.93 0.95
N PHE A 491 13.23 2.06 1.58
CA PHE A 491 13.23 3.38 0.91
C PHE A 491 14.17 4.37 1.60
N LEU A 492 14.42 5.50 0.95
CA LEU A 492 15.24 6.59 1.48
C LEU A 492 14.37 7.66 2.13
N ILE A 493 14.78 8.16 3.29
CA ILE A 493 14.26 9.44 3.78
C ILE A 493 14.67 10.55 2.79
N PRO A 494 13.73 11.32 2.23
CA PRO A 494 14.07 12.41 1.31
C PRO A 494 15.00 13.45 1.96
N HIS A 495 15.99 13.93 1.21
CA HIS A 495 16.99 14.91 1.67
C HIS A 495 16.38 16.18 2.31
N GLY A 496 15.21 16.61 1.86
CA GLY A 496 14.55 17.85 2.28
C GLY A 496 13.69 17.73 3.55
N VAL A 497 13.62 16.56 4.19
CA VAL A 497 12.80 16.39 5.40
C VAL A 497 13.49 17.04 6.61
N GLY A 498 12.81 17.99 7.24
CA GLY A 498 13.29 18.66 8.46
C GLY A 498 13.29 17.74 9.68
N SER A 499 14.07 18.10 10.71
CA SER A 499 14.08 17.37 11.99
C SER A 499 12.77 17.50 12.75
N GLY A 500 12.39 16.45 13.47
CA GLY A 500 11.14 16.35 14.23
C GLY A 500 10.32 15.12 13.84
N PRO A 501 9.10 14.99 14.38
CA PRO A 501 8.18 13.93 13.99
C PRO A 501 7.82 14.08 12.50
N ALA A 502 7.84 12.98 11.76
CA ALA A 502 7.47 12.93 10.36
C ALA A 502 6.50 11.78 10.10
N GLU A 503 5.44 12.07 9.36
CA GLU A 503 4.50 11.06 8.86
C GLU A 503 5.10 10.37 7.65
N ILE A 504 5.01 9.04 7.63
CA ILE A 504 5.24 8.22 6.44
C ILE A 504 3.89 7.77 5.92
N ALA A 505 3.60 8.08 4.66
CA ALA A 505 2.43 7.57 3.97
C ALA A 505 2.87 6.70 2.79
N VAL A 506 2.44 5.44 2.81
CA VAL A 506 2.62 4.48 1.73
C VAL A 506 1.30 4.35 1.00
N ARG A 507 1.26 4.67 -0.29
CA ARG A 507 0.11 4.35 -1.14
C ARG A 507 0.43 3.10 -1.94
N ASN A 508 -0.37 2.05 -1.76
CA ASN A 508 -0.17 0.77 -2.42
C ASN A 508 -0.66 0.77 -3.87
N HIS A 509 -0.46 -0.36 -4.55
CA HIS A 509 -0.91 -0.60 -5.93
C HIS A 509 -2.42 -0.42 -6.17
N ASP A 510 -3.23 -0.51 -5.10
CA ASP A 510 -4.67 -0.34 -5.13
C ASP A 510 -5.12 1.11 -4.90
N GLY A 511 -4.20 2.02 -4.58
CA GLY A 511 -4.47 3.41 -4.22
C GLY A 511 -4.79 3.62 -2.73
N PHE A 512 -4.74 2.56 -1.92
CA PHE A 512 -4.99 2.62 -0.49
C PHE A 512 -3.74 3.04 0.28
N GLU A 513 -3.91 3.89 1.29
CA GLU A 513 -2.81 4.38 2.10
C GLU A 513 -2.65 3.61 3.41
N THR A 514 -1.41 3.24 3.72
CA THR A 514 -0.99 2.79 5.05
C THR A 514 -0.02 3.83 5.62
N ARG A 515 -0.29 4.32 6.83
CA ARG A 515 0.45 5.39 7.47
C ARG A 515 1.18 4.92 8.72
N GLY A 516 2.30 5.58 9.00
CA GLY A 516 3.13 5.43 10.19
C GLY A 516 3.88 6.71 10.50
N ALA A 517 4.69 6.71 11.56
CA ALA A 517 5.47 7.86 11.94
C ALA A 517 6.89 7.45 12.33
N VAL A 518 7.82 8.38 12.10
CA VAL A 518 9.23 8.30 12.52
C VAL A 518 9.65 9.63 13.13
N ASN A 519 10.76 9.63 13.85
CA ASN A 519 11.43 10.86 14.27
C ASN A 519 12.65 11.07 13.39
N VAL A 520 12.70 12.21 12.72
CA VAL A 520 13.82 12.61 11.88
C VAL A 520 14.79 13.45 12.71
N ALA A 521 16.05 13.07 12.74
CA ALA A 521 17.13 13.84 13.33
C ALA A 521 18.23 14.09 12.30
N ARG A 522 19.18 14.96 12.62
CA ARG A 522 20.36 15.21 11.76
C ARG A 522 21.19 13.94 11.55
N ALA A 523 21.32 13.13 12.60
CA ALA A 523 21.98 11.84 12.56
C ALA A 523 21.12 10.77 13.25
N ALA A 524 21.13 9.56 12.67
CA ALA A 524 20.47 8.37 13.19
C ALA A 524 21.36 7.18 12.82
N PRO A 525 22.48 6.96 13.54
CA PRO A 525 23.51 6.04 13.10
C PRO A 525 23.02 4.59 13.15
N GLY A 526 23.22 3.84 12.06
CA GLY A 526 23.03 2.39 12.03
C GLY A 526 24.18 1.71 11.27
N ILE A 527 24.59 0.53 11.72
CA ILE A 527 25.67 -0.29 11.15
C ILE A 527 25.05 -1.54 10.54
N PHE A 528 25.26 -1.76 9.23
CA PHE A 528 24.77 -2.96 8.58
C PHE A 528 25.52 -4.19 9.07
N THR A 529 24.80 -5.30 9.25
CA THR A 529 25.38 -6.58 9.66
C THR A 529 25.09 -7.68 8.64
N GLU A 530 25.96 -8.67 8.54
CA GLU A 530 25.85 -9.77 7.54
C GLU A 530 24.50 -10.50 7.61
N GLY A 531 23.91 -10.61 8.82
CA GLY A 531 22.60 -11.22 9.03
C GLY A 531 21.40 -10.29 8.86
N GLY A 532 21.61 -9.00 8.56
CA GLY A 532 20.55 -8.01 8.32
C GLY A 532 19.70 -7.62 9.54
N GLY A 533 19.88 -8.27 10.69
CA GLY A 533 19.09 -8.04 11.91
C GLY A 533 19.59 -6.88 12.79
N GLY A 534 20.66 -6.19 12.40
CA GLY A 534 21.28 -5.14 13.20
C GLY A 534 22.08 -5.65 14.39
N THR A 535 22.39 -6.94 14.46
CA THR A 535 23.31 -7.54 15.43
C THR A 535 24.26 -8.51 14.74
N GLY A 536 25.39 -8.82 15.37
CA GLY A 536 26.42 -9.71 14.82
C GLY A 536 27.45 -8.96 13.98
N ARG A 537 28.16 -9.70 13.11
CA ARG A 537 29.28 -9.18 12.30
C ARG A 537 28.85 -7.98 11.46
N ALA A 538 29.53 -6.85 11.65
CA ALA A 538 29.38 -5.68 10.82
C ALA A 538 29.79 -6.02 9.37
N ILE A 539 29.07 -5.45 8.40
CA ILE A 539 29.58 -5.39 7.03
C ILE A 539 30.69 -4.35 7.03
N ALA A 540 31.92 -4.84 6.93
CA ALA A 540 33.13 -4.02 6.90
C ALA A 540 34.14 -4.66 5.95
N LEU A 541 35.02 -3.83 5.39
CA LEU A 541 36.12 -4.23 4.52
C LEU A 541 37.42 -3.60 5.00
N ASP A 542 38.53 -4.27 4.77
CA ASP A 542 39.85 -3.65 4.85
C ASP A 542 39.95 -2.56 3.76
N ALA A 543 40.38 -1.36 4.14
CA ALA A 543 40.31 -0.18 3.27
C ALA A 543 41.27 -0.24 2.07
N GLU A 544 42.28 -1.10 2.12
CA GLU A 544 43.29 -1.25 1.07
C GLU A 544 42.96 -2.42 0.15
N THR A 545 42.65 -3.58 0.73
CA THR A 545 42.44 -4.84 0.01
C THR A 545 40.99 -5.07 -0.38
N LEU A 546 40.06 -4.31 0.19
CA LEU A 546 38.61 -4.46 0.04
C LEU A 546 38.11 -5.87 0.40
N ARG A 547 38.79 -6.54 1.33
CA ARG A 547 38.42 -7.88 1.81
C ARG A 547 37.66 -7.80 3.13
N ALA A 548 36.67 -8.67 3.28
CA ALA A 548 35.96 -8.86 4.54
C ALA A 548 36.86 -9.57 5.57
N GLY A 549 36.50 -9.44 6.84
CA GLY A 549 37.27 -9.99 7.95
C GLY A 549 37.30 -11.52 8.03
N PRO A 550 38.07 -12.10 8.97
CA PRO A 550 38.66 -11.42 10.13
C PRO A 550 39.78 -10.43 9.76
N PHE A 551 39.93 -9.38 10.56
CA PHE A 551 40.89 -8.31 10.34
C PHE A 551 42.06 -8.43 11.30
N ASP A 552 43.27 -8.11 10.83
CA ASP A 552 44.39 -7.87 11.73
C ASP A 552 44.38 -6.40 12.18
N ALA A 553 44.75 -6.15 13.44
CA ALA A 553 44.78 -4.80 14.01
C ALA A 553 45.87 -3.91 13.37
N THR A 554 46.90 -4.54 12.82
CA THR A 554 48.03 -3.90 12.14
C THR A 554 48.25 -4.53 10.77
N ASP A 555 48.84 -3.77 9.87
CA ASP A 555 49.24 -4.23 8.54
C ASP A 555 50.56 -5.03 8.56
N ASP A 556 51.00 -5.42 7.35
CA ASP A 556 52.25 -6.17 7.14
C ASP A 556 53.51 -5.35 7.50
N GLU A 557 53.40 -4.02 7.60
CA GLU A 557 54.47 -3.10 7.98
C GLU A 557 54.40 -2.70 9.46
N GLY A 558 53.39 -3.17 10.19
CA GLY A 558 53.14 -2.85 11.60
C GLY A 558 52.39 -1.54 11.82
N GLY A 559 51.91 -0.90 10.76
CA GLY A 559 51.04 0.27 10.82
C GLY A 559 49.61 -0.10 11.24
N PRO A 560 48.85 0.81 11.87
CA PRO A 560 47.45 0.59 12.20
C PRO A 560 46.59 0.34 10.96
N ARG A 561 45.76 -0.71 10.99
CA ARG A 561 44.89 -1.09 9.87
C ARG A 561 43.70 -0.14 9.77
N ARG A 562 43.27 0.16 8.53
CA ARG A 562 42.07 0.96 8.23
C ARG A 562 40.96 0.08 7.71
N LEU A 563 39.75 0.28 8.22
CA LEU A 563 38.55 -0.41 7.74
C LEU A 563 37.54 0.61 7.18
N ILE A 564 36.77 0.15 6.20
CA ILE A 564 35.53 0.78 5.75
C ILE A 564 34.39 -0.01 6.38
N VAL A 565 33.66 0.61 7.31
CA VAL A 565 32.43 0.07 7.88
C VAL A 565 31.24 0.64 7.12
N PHE A 566 30.23 -0.18 6.83
CA PHE A 566 29.05 0.24 6.10
C PHE A 566 27.86 0.50 7.02
N GLY A 567 27.21 1.65 6.86
CA GLY A 567 26.11 2.09 7.70
C GLY A 567 25.11 3.00 6.99
N THR A 568 24.22 3.64 7.74
CA THR A 568 23.29 4.64 7.21
C THR A 568 22.88 5.64 8.30
N GLY A 569 22.60 6.87 7.89
CA GLY A 569 22.16 7.96 8.77
C GLY A 569 23.28 8.67 9.54
N LEU A 570 24.53 8.59 9.07
CA LEU A 570 25.70 9.22 9.68
C LEU A 570 26.24 10.41 8.89
N ARG A 571 26.08 10.45 7.55
CA ARG A 571 26.76 11.42 6.67
C ARG A 571 26.55 12.90 7.02
N HIS A 572 25.44 13.23 7.67
CA HIS A 572 25.09 14.60 8.02
C HIS A 572 25.47 14.99 9.44
N ALA A 573 25.97 14.05 10.25
CA ALA A 573 26.31 14.30 11.66
C ALA A 573 27.34 15.42 11.82
N SER A 574 27.23 16.22 12.88
CA SER A 574 28.26 17.19 13.25
C SER A 574 29.41 16.55 14.02
N GLU A 575 29.11 15.56 14.86
CA GLU A 575 30.07 14.86 15.68
C GLU A 575 29.86 13.36 15.53
N VAL A 576 30.96 12.62 15.28
CA VAL A 576 30.94 11.17 15.19
C VAL A 576 32.11 10.59 15.99
N SER A 577 31.82 9.56 16.79
CA SER A 577 32.84 8.79 17.51
C SER A 577 32.56 7.30 17.42
N ALA A 578 33.59 6.48 17.50
CA ALA A 578 33.47 5.02 17.47
C ALA A 578 34.12 4.38 18.70
N SER A 579 33.57 3.24 19.12
CA SER A 579 34.21 2.35 20.07
C SER A 579 34.28 0.92 19.55
N ILE A 580 35.45 0.31 19.67
CA ILE A 580 35.74 -1.07 19.28
C ILE A 580 36.30 -1.80 20.51
N GLY A 581 35.64 -2.89 20.93
CA GLY A 581 36.05 -3.61 22.14
C GLY A 581 36.02 -2.77 23.41
N GLY A 582 35.18 -1.72 23.45
CA GLY A 582 35.10 -0.77 24.56
C GLY A 582 36.19 0.31 24.57
N ARG A 583 37.07 0.34 23.56
CA ARG A 583 38.11 1.36 23.38
C ARG A 583 37.68 2.39 22.35
N ALA A 584 38.11 3.64 22.50
CA ALA A 584 37.88 4.65 21.48
C ALA A 584 38.64 4.27 20.19
N ALA A 585 38.00 4.47 19.04
CA ALA A 585 38.61 4.31 17.73
C ALA A 585 38.54 5.63 16.95
N THR A 586 39.59 5.90 16.18
CA THR A 586 39.66 7.10 15.33
C THR A 586 38.80 6.90 14.09
N ILE A 587 37.92 7.87 13.81
CA ILE A 587 37.19 7.98 12.56
C ILE A 587 37.91 9.00 11.68
N GLU A 588 38.42 8.57 10.53
CA GLU A 588 39.09 9.45 9.57
C GLU A 588 38.08 10.14 8.64
N ALA A 589 36.98 9.47 8.30
CA ALA A 589 35.94 10.03 7.44
C ALA A 589 34.59 9.32 7.61
N VAL A 590 33.51 10.06 7.36
CA VAL A 590 32.17 9.52 7.07
C VAL A 590 31.75 10.09 5.72
N VAL A 591 31.57 9.23 4.72
CA VAL A 591 31.24 9.65 3.36
C VAL A 591 30.05 8.87 2.81
N ALA A 592 29.30 9.48 1.90
CA ALA A 592 28.26 8.78 1.17
C ALA A 592 28.90 7.78 0.18
N SER A 593 28.30 6.58 0.06
CA SER A 593 28.67 5.65 -1.00
C SER A 593 28.34 6.27 -2.37
N PRO A 594 29.25 6.19 -3.36
CA PRO A 594 29.01 6.75 -4.69
C PRO A 594 27.93 5.98 -5.47
N ASP A 595 27.79 4.67 -5.25
CA ASP A 595 26.98 3.78 -6.07
C ASP A 595 25.62 3.44 -5.44
N LEU A 596 25.50 3.62 -4.12
CA LEU A 596 24.31 3.22 -3.36
C LEU A 596 23.77 4.40 -2.53
N PRO A 597 22.69 5.05 -2.99
CA PRO A 597 21.98 6.06 -2.23
C PRO A 597 21.70 5.63 -0.78
N GLY A 598 21.94 6.53 0.16
CA GLY A 598 21.71 6.29 1.58
C GLY A 598 22.63 5.29 2.30
N LEU A 599 23.54 4.64 1.59
CA LEU A 599 24.64 3.90 2.20
C LEU A 599 25.78 4.86 2.60
N ASP A 600 26.23 4.77 3.83
CA ASP A 600 27.37 5.51 4.39
C ASP A 600 28.57 4.60 4.55
N GLN A 601 29.76 5.14 4.31
CA GLN A 601 31.06 4.53 4.57
C GLN A 601 31.72 5.24 5.73
N ILE A 602 32.07 4.51 6.78
CA ILE A 602 32.79 5.02 7.95
C ILE A 602 34.21 4.46 7.92
N HIS A 603 35.18 5.34 7.69
CA HIS A 603 36.59 4.98 7.63
C HIS A 603 37.15 5.05 9.05
N ILE A 604 37.46 3.87 9.61
CA ILE A 604 37.94 3.72 10.98
C ILE A 604 39.36 3.18 11.01
N VAL A 605 40.14 3.62 11.99
CA VAL A 605 41.48 3.08 12.24
C VAL A 605 41.42 2.14 13.43
N LEU A 606 41.97 0.93 13.28
CA LEU A 606 42.07 -0.05 14.35
C LEU A 606 43.20 0.32 15.32
N SER A 607 42.91 0.19 16.61
CA SER A 607 43.92 0.24 17.67
C SER A 607 44.82 -0.99 17.59
N SER A 608 46.14 -0.79 17.62
CA SER A 608 47.12 -1.87 17.62
C SER A 608 46.98 -2.78 18.84
N ARG A 609 46.40 -2.27 19.93
CA ARG A 609 46.11 -3.01 21.17
C ARG A 609 44.93 -3.98 21.05
N LEU A 610 44.21 -4.01 19.92
CA LEU A 610 43.16 -5.00 19.65
C LEU A 610 43.71 -6.30 19.04
N LYS A 611 45.01 -6.38 18.74
CA LYS A 611 45.64 -7.57 18.14
C LYS A 611 45.29 -8.83 18.95
N GLY A 612 44.63 -9.79 18.30
CA GLY A 612 44.19 -11.04 18.91
C GLY A 612 42.98 -10.95 19.84
N ALA A 613 42.23 -9.85 19.83
CA ALA A 613 41.07 -9.65 20.71
C ALA A 613 39.87 -10.56 20.38
N GLY A 614 39.85 -11.23 19.22
CA GLY A 614 38.73 -12.05 18.77
C GLY A 614 37.54 -11.21 18.37
N THR A 615 36.32 -11.71 18.62
CA THR A 615 35.08 -10.97 18.33
C THR A 615 34.85 -9.87 19.36
N VAL A 616 34.85 -8.62 18.91
CA VAL A 616 34.68 -7.43 19.77
C VAL A 616 33.49 -6.58 19.32
N PRO A 617 32.76 -5.92 20.25
CA PRO A 617 31.66 -5.03 19.90
C PRO A 617 32.17 -3.79 19.15
N LEU A 618 31.40 -3.34 18.17
CA LEU A 618 31.53 -2.07 17.47
C LEU A 618 30.27 -1.23 17.72
N VAL A 619 30.47 0.00 18.19
CA VAL A 619 29.40 0.99 18.38
C VAL A 619 29.87 2.32 17.81
N ILE A 620 29.02 2.96 17.02
CA ILE A 620 29.23 4.33 16.54
C ILE A 620 28.23 5.25 17.24
N ARG A 621 28.69 6.42 17.66
CA ARG A 621 27.84 7.49 18.19
C ARG A 621 27.89 8.68 17.24
N ALA A 622 26.73 9.26 16.94
CA ALA A 622 26.61 10.43 16.09
C ALA A 622 25.60 11.41 16.68
N ASP A 623 26.00 12.66 16.90
CA ASP A 623 25.18 13.73 17.50
C ASP A 623 24.38 13.29 18.74
N GLY A 624 25.00 12.47 19.61
CA GLY A 624 24.39 11.95 20.84
C GLY A 624 23.55 10.68 20.70
N PHE A 625 23.34 10.16 19.49
CA PHE A 625 22.65 8.89 19.25
C PHE A 625 23.64 7.74 19.08
N GLU A 626 23.33 6.57 19.64
CA GLU A 626 24.13 5.35 19.45
C GLU A 626 23.57 4.49 18.31
N SER A 627 24.47 3.84 17.57
CA SER A 627 24.12 2.79 16.63
C SER A 627 23.62 1.52 17.33
N ASN A 628 23.10 0.59 16.53
CA ASN A 628 23.02 -0.81 16.94
C ASN A 628 24.40 -1.37 17.31
N ARG A 629 24.41 -2.48 18.05
CA ARG A 629 25.63 -3.16 18.50
C ARG A 629 26.04 -4.24 17.49
N ALA A 630 26.92 -3.87 16.59
CA ALA A 630 27.58 -4.80 15.67
C ALA A 630 28.86 -5.38 16.30
N THR A 631 29.52 -6.31 15.62
CA THR A 631 30.79 -6.88 16.04
C THR A 631 31.82 -6.87 14.90
N LEU A 632 33.10 -6.83 15.26
CA LEU A 632 34.23 -7.07 14.36
C LEU A 632 35.01 -8.27 14.88
N ASP A 633 35.55 -9.08 13.96
CA ASP A 633 36.45 -10.18 14.31
C ASP A 633 37.89 -9.74 14.09
N ILE A 634 38.66 -9.66 15.18
CA ILE A 634 40.05 -9.21 15.18
C ILE A 634 40.97 -10.39 15.44
N ALA A 635 41.75 -10.74 14.42
CA ALA A 635 42.75 -11.80 14.46
C ALA A 635 44.07 -11.34 15.11
N GLY A 636 44.95 -12.31 15.37
CA GLY A 636 46.28 -12.07 15.96
C GLY A 636 47.41 -11.94 14.93
N GLY A 637 47.10 -11.92 13.63
CA GLY A 637 48.07 -11.77 12.54
C GLY A 637 48.57 -10.34 12.39
N GLY A 638 49.13 -10.02 11.21
CA GLY A 638 49.84 -8.77 10.93
C GLY A 638 51.20 -8.66 11.64
N ALA A 639 52.01 -7.68 11.25
CA ALA A 639 53.31 -7.45 11.89
C ALA A 639 53.17 -6.87 13.31
N SER A 640 54.24 -6.86 14.09
CA SER A 640 54.25 -6.17 15.39
C SER A 640 54.07 -4.66 15.19
N PRO A 641 53.41 -3.94 16.11
CA PRO A 641 53.18 -2.50 15.97
C PRO A 641 54.49 -1.72 15.76
N LYS A 642 54.51 -0.89 14.72
CA LYS A 642 55.67 -0.08 14.33
C LYS A 642 55.68 1.24 15.11
N PRO A 643 56.79 1.58 15.80
CA PRO A 643 56.87 2.83 16.54
C PRO A 643 57.10 4.03 15.61
N THR A 644 56.48 5.16 15.95
CA THR A 644 56.75 6.47 15.31
C THR A 644 57.34 7.48 16.27
N ARG A 645 57.15 7.27 17.58
CA ARG A 645 57.65 8.15 18.64
C ARG A 645 58.09 7.33 19.85
N LEU A 646 59.22 7.71 20.45
CA LEU A 646 59.73 7.13 21.69
C LEU A 646 59.91 8.25 22.71
N VAL A 647 59.49 8.03 23.96
CA VAL A 647 59.69 8.95 25.08
C VAL A 647 60.45 8.23 26.17
N LEU A 648 61.53 8.84 26.65
CA LEU A 648 62.36 8.30 27.72
C LEU A 648 62.12 9.07 29.01
N SER A 649 61.86 8.36 30.12
CA SER A 649 61.65 8.95 31.44
C SER A 649 62.55 8.27 32.49
N PRO A 650 63.27 9.03 33.34
CA PRO A 650 63.36 10.49 33.31
C PRO A 650 64.16 10.99 32.09
N PRO A 651 63.92 12.22 31.58
CA PRO A 651 64.74 12.80 30.51
C PRO A 651 66.16 13.15 30.97
N SER A 652 66.36 13.29 32.29
CA SER A 652 67.67 13.44 32.90
C SER A 652 67.65 12.94 34.35
N ALA A 653 68.78 12.42 34.83
CA ALA A 653 68.96 12.02 36.22
C ALA A 653 70.37 12.40 36.72
N THR A 654 70.50 12.62 38.04
CA THR A 654 71.79 12.80 38.71
C THR A 654 71.88 11.83 39.88
N ILE A 655 72.93 11.01 39.90
CA ILE A 655 73.14 9.96 40.92
C ILE A 655 74.62 9.95 41.36
N PRO A 656 74.95 9.53 42.60
CA PRO A 656 76.33 9.35 43.02
C PRO A 656 76.98 8.14 42.34
N VAL A 657 78.31 8.03 42.38
CA VAL A 657 79.03 6.81 41.97
C VAL A 657 78.49 5.60 42.75
N GLY A 658 78.19 4.51 42.03
CA GLY A 658 77.55 3.32 42.60
C GLY A 658 76.02 3.41 42.76
N GLY A 659 75.42 4.58 42.51
CA GLY A 659 73.97 4.76 42.49
C GLY A 659 73.31 4.12 41.26
N GLU A 660 71.99 3.98 41.32
CA GLU A 660 71.16 3.39 40.26
C GLU A 660 69.96 4.29 39.92
N VAL A 661 69.58 4.30 38.65
CA VAL A 661 68.33 4.93 38.19
C VAL A 661 67.72 4.11 37.06
N ARG A 662 66.40 3.95 37.04
CA ARG A 662 65.70 3.27 35.95
C ARG A 662 65.18 4.28 34.94
N PHE A 663 65.58 4.09 33.69
CA PHE A 663 64.97 4.74 32.53
C PHE A 663 63.88 3.84 31.95
N VAL A 664 62.70 4.40 31.71
CA VAL A 664 61.55 3.74 31.10
C VAL A 664 61.29 4.39 29.75
N ALA A 665 61.22 3.58 28.70
CA ALA A 665 60.92 4.02 27.35
C ALA A 665 59.47 3.67 26.98
N GLN A 666 58.67 4.67 26.67
CA GLN A 666 57.31 4.52 26.15
C GLN A 666 57.32 4.74 24.65
N ALA A 667 56.89 3.73 23.90
CA ALA A 667 56.79 3.79 22.44
C ALA A 667 55.35 4.06 22.03
N PHE A 668 55.17 4.88 21.00
CA PHE A 668 53.86 5.22 20.44
C PHE A 668 53.85 4.89 18.94
N ASP A 669 52.73 4.38 18.44
CA ASP A 669 52.51 4.11 17.02
C ASP A 669 52.08 5.38 16.26
N SER A 670 51.72 5.26 14.98
CA SER A 670 51.30 6.41 14.16
C SER A 670 49.96 7.03 14.57
N ASN A 671 49.16 6.35 15.40
CA ASN A 671 47.92 6.87 15.96
C ASN A 671 48.14 7.56 17.32
N ASP A 672 49.41 7.75 17.71
CA ASP A 672 49.80 8.23 19.03
C ASP A 672 49.34 7.31 20.17
N GLU A 673 49.07 6.03 19.88
CA GLU A 673 48.72 5.02 20.88
C GLU A 673 49.99 4.35 21.40
N GLU A 674 50.11 4.23 22.73
CA GLU A 674 51.27 3.58 23.33
C GLU A 674 51.28 2.07 22.98
N ILE A 675 52.39 1.60 22.45
CA ILE A 675 52.64 0.20 22.10
C ILE A 675 52.91 -0.57 23.40
N VAL A 676 52.11 -1.59 23.68
CA VAL A 676 52.26 -2.41 24.89
C VAL A 676 53.47 -3.33 24.74
N SER A 677 54.32 -3.36 25.77
CA SER A 677 55.54 -4.19 25.82
C SER A 677 56.47 -3.97 24.61
N PRO A 678 56.96 -2.74 24.37
CA PRO A 678 57.81 -2.45 23.22
C PRO A 678 59.18 -3.13 23.36
N SER A 679 59.72 -3.64 22.24
CA SER A 679 61.06 -4.26 22.20
C SER A 679 62.17 -3.21 22.18
N VAL A 680 62.34 -2.50 23.29
CA VAL A 680 63.32 -1.41 23.43
C VAL A 680 64.71 -1.94 23.74
N THR A 681 65.72 -1.37 23.07
CA THR A 681 67.14 -1.59 23.39
C THR A 681 67.71 -0.35 24.09
N PHE A 682 68.44 -0.54 25.19
CA PHE A 682 69.12 0.53 25.93
C PHE A 682 70.64 0.46 25.73
N VAL A 683 71.27 1.62 25.55
CA VAL A 683 72.72 1.77 25.37
C VAL A 683 73.21 2.98 26.16
N SER A 684 74.34 2.85 26.86
CA SER A 684 75.05 4.00 27.45
C SER A 684 76.04 4.56 26.44
N GLY A 685 76.07 5.89 26.29
CA GLY A 685 77.02 6.60 25.42
C GLY A 685 78.47 6.49 25.88
N ASP A 686 78.67 6.36 27.20
CA ASP A 686 79.94 6.07 27.84
C ASP A 686 79.74 5.08 28.99
N SER A 687 80.11 3.81 28.73
CA SER A 687 80.00 2.73 29.70
C SER A 687 81.01 2.82 30.85
N SER A 688 82.04 3.66 30.72
CA SER A 688 82.98 3.96 31.81
C SER A 688 82.38 4.92 32.85
N VAL A 689 81.40 5.74 32.45
CA VAL A 689 80.64 6.64 33.34
C VAL A 689 79.43 5.94 33.95
N ALA A 690 78.63 5.22 33.17
CA ALA A 690 77.54 4.38 33.68
C ALA A 690 77.19 3.24 32.70
N THR A 691 76.82 2.07 33.21
CA THR A 691 76.30 0.95 32.41
C THR A 691 74.78 0.91 32.48
N VAL A 692 74.08 0.44 31.45
CA VAL A 692 72.61 0.23 31.47
C VAL A 692 72.27 -1.19 31.06
N ASP A 693 71.32 -1.83 31.76
CA ASP A 693 70.84 -3.17 31.42
C ASP A 693 69.69 -3.15 30.38
N THR A 694 69.22 -4.33 29.98
CA THR A 694 68.11 -4.47 29.02
C THR A 694 66.76 -3.99 29.56
N GLY A 695 66.61 -3.86 30.88
CA GLY A 695 65.43 -3.31 31.56
C GLY A 695 65.55 -1.81 31.86
N GLY A 696 66.54 -1.13 31.28
CA GLY A 696 66.76 0.31 31.43
C GLY A 696 67.33 0.73 32.79
N LEU A 697 67.80 -0.19 33.64
CA LEU A 697 68.46 0.14 34.90
C LEU A 697 69.90 0.59 34.63
N ALA A 698 70.16 1.88 34.82
CA ALA A 698 71.49 2.46 34.70
C ALA A 698 72.20 2.49 36.05
N VAL A 699 73.46 2.04 36.09
CA VAL A 699 74.31 2.00 37.30
C VAL A 699 75.55 2.84 37.07
N ALA A 700 75.78 3.83 37.93
CA ALA A 700 76.92 4.73 37.86
C ALA A 700 78.25 4.00 38.16
N ARG A 701 79.31 4.37 37.43
CA ARG A 701 80.65 3.77 37.50
C ARG A 701 81.73 4.78 37.86
N ALA A 702 81.70 5.97 37.29
CA ALA A 702 82.66 7.04 37.55
C ALA A 702 82.01 8.41 37.40
N GLU A 703 82.54 9.42 38.10
CA GLU A 703 82.09 10.82 37.96
C GLU A 703 82.20 11.25 36.48
N GLY A 704 81.15 11.89 35.97
CA GLY A 704 81.06 12.24 34.56
C GLY A 704 79.62 12.47 34.10
N THR A 705 79.42 12.61 32.80
CA THR A 705 78.08 12.68 32.20
C THR A 705 78.03 11.76 30.99
N THR A 706 77.03 10.89 30.95
CA THR A 706 76.77 9.99 29.81
C THR A 706 75.32 10.12 29.37
N THR A 707 75.04 9.77 28.12
CA THR A 707 73.68 9.67 27.59
C THR A 707 73.18 8.24 27.69
N ILE A 708 71.95 8.03 28.15
CA ILE A 708 71.25 6.75 28.01
C ILE A 708 70.35 6.85 26.78
N LEU A 709 70.68 6.07 25.75
CA LEU A 709 69.92 5.96 24.51
C LEU A 709 68.97 4.77 24.61
N ALA A 710 67.69 5.00 24.33
CA ALA A 710 66.70 3.96 24.07
C ALA A 710 66.36 3.96 22.58
N ALA A 711 66.25 2.78 21.98
CA ALA A 711 65.87 2.61 20.58
C ALA A 711 64.83 1.49 20.41
N PHE A 712 63.87 1.70 19.52
CA PHE A 712 62.89 0.69 19.11
C PHE A 712 62.54 0.90 17.63
N GLY A 713 62.73 -0.13 16.81
CA GLY A 713 62.59 0.01 15.35
C GLY A 713 63.53 1.08 14.80
N ASN A 714 62.98 2.06 14.09
CA ASN A 714 63.71 3.18 13.50
C ASN A 714 63.67 4.47 14.36
N VAL A 715 63.09 4.43 15.57
CA VAL A 715 63.01 5.58 16.46
C VAL A 715 63.91 5.42 17.69
N SER A 716 64.40 6.54 18.20
CA SER A 716 65.22 6.57 19.42
C SER A 716 64.90 7.79 20.27
N ALA A 717 65.20 7.69 21.56
CA ALA A 717 65.10 8.77 22.53
C ALA A 717 66.32 8.70 23.46
N SER A 718 66.83 9.85 23.88
CA SER A 718 67.99 9.92 24.77
C SER A 718 67.67 10.69 26.05
N GLY A 719 68.31 10.29 27.14
CA GLY A 719 68.26 10.97 28.43
C GLY A 719 69.68 11.18 28.96
N VAL A 720 69.87 12.21 29.80
CA VAL A 720 71.20 12.57 30.33
C VAL A 720 71.37 12.00 31.73
N LEU A 721 72.44 11.25 31.97
CA LEU A 721 72.83 10.76 33.29
C LEU A 721 74.10 11.45 33.75
N ARG A 722 73.99 12.29 34.79
CA ARG A 722 75.13 12.91 35.46
C ARG A 722 75.52 12.10 36.69
N VAL A 723 76.77 11.68 36.76
CA VAL A 723 77.34 10.99 37.91
C VAL A 723 78.19 11.97 38.69
N VAL A 724 77.91 12.10 39.99
CA VAL A 724 78.66 12.94 40.93
C VAL A 724 79.42 12.08 41.94
N ALA A 725 80.49 12.64 42.52
CA ALA A 725 81.31 11.96 43.52
C ALA A 725 80.52 11.49 44.75
#